data_AF-A0A8H5Y9E0-F1
#
_entry.id   AF-A0A8H5Y9E0-F1
#
_cell.length_a   1.000
_cell.length_b   1.000
_cell.length_c   1.000
_cell.angle_alpha   90.00
_cell.angle_beta   90.00
_cell.angle_gamma   90.00
#
_symmetry.space_group_name_H-M   'P 1'
#
loop_
_entity.id
_entity.type
_entity.pdbx_description
1 polymer ?
#
loop_
_entity_poly.entity_id
_entity_poly.type
_entity_poly.pdbx_seq_one_letter_code
_entity_poly.pdbx_strand_id
1 'polypeptide(L)'
;MQGGLSVANVSNEEDFVSIDIVTDRSLTTQGDTTNPTGRFYPRRIVPWDAFPTEQEKVWADLAFSPSFAAQPSFPSRHQLEYVESLLHPISSEIDLRNSERDVVENAVQKLVDATYADLTLRNHLDLNGTLTFESHTNLGIADESLSESMDQVSLSSRPSARTSRRRKARGKGNRADQFCISRTSDGQRFPAVAIEYKAPHKLSRDEVITGLVGEIQPNRDVINQEGEGFEFEAKRLTTAVITQLFSYMVGKGTQYGYVCTGETYIFLHIPRDPSCVYYSVCIPSLDVEDDDENRLHRTAVAQVYAFVLQAIRSPLPSQAWHNAADQLDTWAVEYDDVLRSIPATLRKAKRTTPYRAQRWKGFTRSPIRTRSQCLPLEDKKVQSSDDDNEDDESPSPTPNLTGRPLGESRGTSSSETQMQGRVPDTQGNADRRQNIRDRPYCTHACLRGIASGGPLDERCPNIADHGEAHIDRQSFVALLRDQLATDCGDDADSTPLGISGSRGSLFKLCLSLRGYTLVAKGVEAMDAIHIRHENKMYDHVWSLQGTVVPVCLGIVDLIKPYYFDSGIYVHFLLLSYGGRPVLREMKEVRPDVVDQIIIGLKRLHQYRILHHDAEPRNVLYDRSSGRCMWVDLMLAEIHDRQPLGSINCNRQSRKRKSVTGKHVPDAFSDEVQSLRARLIKRLSDEDVYSHLWKTAVLLW
;
A
#
# COMPACT_ATOMS: atom_id res chain seq x y z
N MET A 1 30.89 18.40 -24.35
CA MET A 1 30.70 16.96 -24.63
C MET A 1 29.54 16.50 -23.78
N GLN A 2 28.36 16.32 -24.39
CA GLN A 2 27.32 15.51 -23.76
C GLN A 2 27.78 14.05 -23.81
N GLY A 3 27.66 13.34 -22.69
CA GLY A 3 27.84 11.90 -22.63
C GLY A 3 26.48 11.30 -22.29
N GLY A 4 25.64 11.11 -23.30
CA GLY A 4 24.36 10.43 -23.12
C GLY A 4 24.62 9.00 -22.64
N LEU A 5 23.95 8.61 -21.56
CA LEU A 5 24.01 7.27 -21.00
C LEU A 5 22.73 6.53 -21.41
N SER A 6 22.91 5.41 -22.10
CA SER A 6 21.81 4.53 -22.52
C SER A 6 21.38 3.66 -21.34
N VAL A 7 20.07 3.59 -21.08
CA VAL A 7 19.51 2.89 -19.94
C VAL A 7 18.49 1.87 -20.42
N ALA A 8 18.69 0.59 -20.08
CA ALA A 8 17.86 -0.51 -20.58
C ALA A 8 16.53 -0.64 -19.83
N ASN A 9 15.71 0.42 -19.89
CA ASN A 9 14.52 0.55 -19.07
C ASN A 9 13.29 -0.17 -19.66
N VAL A 10 12.99 0.02 -20.95
CA VAL A 10 11.78 -0.51 -21.59
C VAL A 10 12.02 -0.85 -23.06
N SER A 11 12.35 -2.11 -23.37
CA SER A 11 12.18 -2.65 -24.73
C SER A 11 12.23 -4.17 -24.77
N ASN A 12 11.70 -4.74 -25.85
CA ASN A 12 11.84 -6.15 -26.23
C ASN A 12 12.75 -6.35 -27.46
N GLU A 13 13.27 -5.27 -28.06
CA GLU A 13 14.18 -5.19 -29.22
C GLU A 13 15.23 -4.08 -28.95
N GLU A 14 16.25 -3.89 -29.78
CA GLU A 14 17.54 -3.22 -29.45
C GLU A 14 17.50 -1.72 -29.03
N ASP A 15 16.33 -1.08 -28.97
CA ASP A 15 16.18 0.33 -28.59
C ASP A 15 16.14 0.53 -27.06
N PHE A 16 17.19 1.10 -26.48
CA PHE A 16 17.24 1.47 -25.06
C PHE A 16 17.03 2.98 -24.87
N VAL A 17 15.97 3.36 -24.15
CA VAL A 17 15.66 4.77 -23.82
C VAL A 17 16.82 5.42 -23.05
N SER A 18 17.43 6.43 -23.67
CA SER A 18 18.53 7.18 -23.08
C SER A 18 18.02 8.24 -22.10
N ILE A 19 18.80 8.53 -21.05
CA ILE A 19 18.45 9.59 -20.10
C ILE A 19 19.66 10.51 -19.89
N ASP A 20 19.53 11.76 -20.30
CA ASP A 20 20.53 12.80 -20.06
C ASP A 20 20.57 13.18 -18.58
N ILE A 21 21.78 13.23 -18.00
CA ILE A 21 22.01 13.57 -16.59
C ILE A 21 22.68 14.94 -16.49
N VAL A 22 22.08 15.87 -15.74
CA VAL A 22 22.67 17.20 -15.51
C VAL A 22 23.78 17.10 -14.47
N THR A 23 25.02 17.27 -14.92
CA THR A 23 26.22 17.19 -14.06
C THR A 23 26.71 18.55 -13.54
N ASP A 24 26.11 19.67 -13.96
CA ASP A 24 26.49 21.01 -13.49
C ASP A 24 25.83 21.34 -12.15
N ARG A 25 26.65 21.56 -11.12
CA ARG A 25 26.18 21.82 -9.75
C ARG A 25 25.37 23.11 -9.61
N SER A 26 25.52 24.06 -10.53
CA SER A 26 24.72 25.30 -10.55
C SER A 26 23.27 25.10 -10.99
N LEU A 27 22.97 23.96 -11.64
CA LEU A 27 21.65 23.60 -12.15
C LEU A 27 21.00 22.45 -11.34
N THR A 28 21.73 21.81 -10.42
CA THR A 28 21.22 20.70 -9.59
C THR A 28 20.76 21.15 -8.21
N THR A 29 19.64 20.60 -7.73
CA THR A 29 19.13 20.85 -6.37
C THR A 29 20.18 20.57 -5.28
N GLN A 30 20.42 21.55 -4.40
CA GLN A 30 21.10 21.32 -3.13
C GLN A 30 20.02 21.11 -2.07
N GLY A 31 19.95 19.93 -1.45
CA GLY A 31 18.89 19.60 -0.48
C GLY A 31 18.92 20.49 0.76
N ASP A 32 17.75 20.91 1.25
CA ASP A 32 17.61 21.68 2.48
C ASP A 32 17.92 20.80 3.71
N THR A 33 18.96 21.18 4.45
CA THR A 33 19.43 20.46 5.65
C THR A 33 18.41 20.56 6.79
N THR A 34 17.60 19.52 6.97
CA THR A 34 16.83 19.34 8.20
C THR A 34 17.70 18.70 9.28
N ASN A 35 17.56 19.12 10.55
CA ASN A 35 18.33 18.53 11.66
C ASN A 35 18.28 16.99 11.66
N PRO A 36 19.41 16.30 11.88
CA PRO A 36 19.51 14.87 11.67
C PRO A 36 18.56 14.07 12.55
N THR A 37 17.74 13.26 11.86
CA THR A 37 16.77 12.40 12.51
C THR A 37 17.44 11.11 12.99
N GLY A 38 17.17 10.69 14.23
CA GLY A 38 17.60 9.40 14.76
C GLY A 38 16.85 8.26 14.08
N ARG A 39 17.42 7.74 12.99
CA ARG A 39 16.85 6.68 12.14
C ARG A 39 17.26 5.32 12.66
N PHE A 40 16.36 4.33 12.62
CA PHE A 40 16.75 2.95 12.91
C PHE A 40 17.72 2.47 11.83
N TYR A 41 18.76 1.73 12.21
CA TYR A 41 19.66 1.09 11.25
C TYR A 41 19.74 -0.43 11.49
N PRO A 42 19.91 -1.24 10.43
CA PRO A 42 20.06 -2.68 10.56
C PRO A 42 21.44 -3.01 11.13
N ARG A 43 21.53 -4.04 11.98
CA ARG A 43 22.81 -4.53 12.51
C ARG A 43 23.69 -5.14 11.42
N ARG A 44 23.08 -5.68 10.35
CA ARG A 44 23.75 -6.29 9.18
C ARG A 44 23.05 -5.89 7.88
N ILE A 45 23.84 -5.51 6.88
CA ILE A 45 23.44 -5.29 5.49
C ILE A 45 24.15 -6.38 4.68
N VAL A 46 23.41 -7.31 4.09
CA VAL A 46 23.95 -8.60 3.58
C VAL A 46 23.58 -8.81 2.10
N PRO A 47 24.47 -9.32 1.24
CA PRO A 47 24.12 -9.70 -0.13
C PRO A 47 22.95 -10.69 -0.19
N TRP A 48 22.05 -10.50 -1.15
CA TRP A 48 20.87 -11.35 -1.36
C TRP A 48 21.13 -12.37 -2.47
N ASP A 49 21.98 -13.36 -2.19
CA ASP A 49 22.40 -14.38 -3.19
C ASP A 49 21.22 -15.18 -3.79
N ALA A 50 20.08 -15.24 -3.09
CA ALA A 50 18.85 -15.91 -3.55
C ALA A 50 17.97 -15.06 -4.49
N PHE A 51 18.20 -13.74 -4.59
CA PHE A 51 17.35 -12.82 -5.37
C PHE A 51 17.10 -13.26 -6.82
N PRO A 52 18.10 -13.70 -7.61
CA PRO A 52 17.89 -14.28 -8.94
C PRO A 52 16.85 -15.41 -8.97
N THR A 53 16.94 -16.37 -8.04
CA THR A 53 16.09 -17.56 -8.01
C THR A 53 14.68 -17.25 -7.48
N GLU A 54 14.54 -16.26 -6.60
CA GLU A 54 13.24 -15.77 -6.14
C GLU A 54 12.50 -15.03 -7.29
N GLN A 55 13.20 -14.18 -8.04
CA GLN A 55 12.68 -13.50 -9.23
C GLN A 55 12.34 -14.48 -10.37
N GLU A 56 13.23 -15.44 -10.65
CA GLU A 56 13.01 -16.55 -11.60
C GLU A 56 11.74 -17.34 -11.27
N LYS A 57 11.49 -17.60 -9.98
CA LYS A 57 10.27 -18.27 -9.53
C LYS A 57 9.01 -17.44 -9.82
N VAL A 58 9.01 -16.13 -9.61
CA VAL A 58 7.84 -15.27 -9.94
C VAL A 58 7.53 -15.34 -11.43
N TRP A 59 8.56 -15.35 -12.29
CA TRP A 59 8.38 -15.52 -13.73
C TRP A 59 7.90 -16.92 -14.13
N ALA A 60 8.33 -17.97 -13.42
CA ALA A 60 7.81 -19.32 -13.62
C ALA A 60 6.33 -19.46 -13.20
N ASP A 61 5.94 -18.84 -12.08
CA ASP A 61 4.54 -18.79 -11.62
C ASP A 61 3.65 -18.02 -12.64
N LEU A 62 4.18 -16.97 -13.29
CA LEU A 62 3.48 -16.23 -14.36
C LEU A 62 3.35 -17.03 -15.66
N ALA A 63 4.34 -17.87 -15.99
CA ALA A 63 4.31 -18.74 -17.18
C ALA A 63 3.20 -19.82 -17.11
N PHE A 64 2.52 -19.97 -15.97
CA PHE A 64 1.33 -20.81 -15.81
C PHE A 64 0.16 -20.39 -16.72
N SER A 65 0.11 -19.12 -17.18
CA SER A 65 -0.91 -18.65 -18.14
C SER A 65 -0.31 -18.35 -19.53
N PRO A 66 -0.61 -19.20 -20.53
CA PRO A 66 -0.25 -18.91 -21.93
C PRO A 66 -0.91 -17.64 -22.46
N SER A 67 -2.10 -17.26 -21.97
CA SER A 67 -2.80 -16.03 -22.40
C SER A 67 -2.07 -14.77 -21.97
N PHE A 68 -1.45 -14.76 -20.79
CA PHE A 68 -0.63 -13.62 -20.35
C PHE A 68 0.63 -13.47 -21.21
N ALA A 69 1.33 -14.58 -21.49
CA ALA A 69 2.53 -14.59 -22.34
C ALA A 69 2.26 -14.31 -23.84
N ALA A 70 1.01 -14.43 -24.29
CA ALA A 70 0.59 -14.10 -25.65
C ALA A 70 0.12 -12.65 -25.83
N GLN A 71 -0.23 -11.94 -24.76
CA GLN A 71 -0.71 -10.56 -24.85
C GLN A 71 0.45 -9.55 -25.04
N PRO A 72 0.38 -8.64 -26.02
CA PRO A 72 1.44 -7.68 -26.30
C PRO A 72 1.36 -6.45 -25.36
N SER A 73 1.55 -6.69 -24.06
CA SER A 73 1.38 -5.70 -22.98
C SER A 73 2.48 -4.62 -22.90
N PHE A 74 3.62 -4.85 -23.54
CA PHE A 74 4.71 -3.87 -23.67
C PHE A 74 4.41 -2.81 -24.75
N PRO A 75 4.88 -1.56 -24.60
CA PRO A 75 4.73 -0.52 -25.64
C PRO A 75 5.28 -0.94 -27.01
N SER A 76 4.89 -0.22 -28.07
CA SER A 76 5.58 -0.29 -29.37
C SER A 76 6.75 0.69 -29.44
N ARG A 77 7.71 0.45 -30.35
CA ARG A 77 8.86 1.34 -30.60
C ARG A 77 8.46 2.82 -30.70
N HIS A 78 7.46 3.16 -31.51
CA HIS A 78 6.96 4.54 -31.64
C HIS A 78 6.36 5.15 -30.36
N GLN A 79 5.87 4.32 -29.43
CA GLN A 79 5.44 4.80 -28.11
C GLN A 79 6.64 5.06 -27.17
N LEU A 80 7.74 4.33 -27.35
CA LEU A 80 9.00 4.57 -26.64
C LEU A 80 9.71 5.81 -27.17
N GLU A 81 9.82 5.97 -28.49
CA GLU A 81 10.33 7.17 -29.17
C GLU A 81 9.53 8.43 -28.76
N TYR A 82 8.20 8.30 -28.63
CA TYR A 82 7.35 9.37 -28.11
C TYR A 82 7.62 9.69 -26.62
N VAL A 83 7.77 8.67 -25.76
CA VAL A 83 8.09 8.87 -24.34
C VAL A 83 9.48 9.49 -24.18
N GLU A 84 10.49 9.03 -24.92
CA GLU A 84 11.84 9.60 -24.92
C GLU A 84 11.80 11.08 -25.34
N SER A 85 10.99 11.46 -26.34
CA SER A 85 10.81 12.87 -26.74
C SER A 85 10.18 13.78 -25.66
N LEU A 86 9.59 13.20 -24.60
CA LEU A 86 9.03 13.91 -23.45
C LEU A 86 9.94 13.92 -22.21
N LEU A 87 11.05 13.17 -22.22
CA LEU A 87 11.97 13.16 -21.08
C LEU A 87 12.75 14.47 -20.98
N HIS A 88 12.96 14.92 -19.74
CA HIS A 88 13.80 16.06 -19.42
C HIS A 88 15.08 15.60 -18.71
N PRO A 89 16.23 16.27 -18.93
CA PRO A 89 17.48 15.89 -18.27
C PRO A 89 17.37 15.91 -16.75
N ILE A 90 17.86 14.86 -16.09
CA ILE A 90 17.73 14.71 -14.63
C ILE A 90 18.62 15.72 -13.90
N SER A 91 18.01 16.72 -13.25
CA SER A 91 18.67 17.72 -12.39
C SER A 91 18.40 17.50 -10.89
N SER A 92 17.48 16.61 -10.55
CA SER A 92 16.96 16.41 -9.19
C SER A 92 16.28 15.04 -9.01
N GLU A 93 15.98 14.68 -7.77
CA GLU A 93 15.17 13.51 -7.42
C GLU A 93 13.74 13.59 -7.97
N ILE A 94 13.17 14.79 -8.12
CA ILE A 94 11.82 14.96 -8.67
C ILE A 94 11.80 14.74 -10.19
N ASP A 95 12.84 15.14 -10.91
CA ASP A 95 13.00 14.85 -12.34
C ASP A 95 13.18 13.34 -12.55
N LEU A 96 14.12 12.73 -11.82
CA LEU A 96 14.37 11.27 -11.83
C LEU A 96 13.07 10.50 -11.61
N ARG A 97 12.30 10.85 -10.56
CA ARG A 97 11.03 10.20 -10.29
C ARG A 97 10.01 10.36 -11.43
N ASN A 98 9.96 11.52 -12.10
CA ASN A 98 9.02 11.72 -13.20
C ASN A 98 9.41 10.84 -14.41
N SER A 99 10.70 10.79 -14.77
CA SER A 99 11.22 9.86 -15.79
C SER A 99 10.93 8.39 -15.43
N GLU A 100 11.28 7.97 -14.22
CA GLU A 100 11.02 6.62 -13.69
C GLU A 100 9.54 6.28 -13.67
N ARG A 101 8.66 7.25 -13.42
CA ARG A 101 7.22 7.05 -13.46
C ARG A 101 6.71 6.78 -14.86
N ASP A 102 7.10 7.62 -15.83
CA ASP A 102 6.58 7.53 -17.19
C ASP A 102 7.17 6.36 -17.98
N VAL A 103 8.41 6.01 -17.67
CA VAL A 103 9.15 4.90 -18.28
C VAL A 103 8.87 3.57 -17.56
N VAL A 104 9.04 3.50 -16.23
CA VAL A 104 9.01 2.22 -15.47
C VAL A 104 7.70 2.00 -14.70
N GLU A 105 7.29 2.91 -13.79
CA GLU A 105 6.09 2.71 -12.94
C GLU A 105 4.83 2.46 -13.79
N ASN A 106 4.61 3.27 -14.83
CA ASN A 106 3.46 3.15 -15.74
C ASN A 106 3.47 1.85 -16.56
N ALA A 107 4.63 1.27 -16.86
CA ALA A 107 4.74 -0.01 -17.55
C ALA A 107 4.48 -1.19 -16.58
N VAL A 108 5.03 -1.12 -15.37
CA VAL A 108 4.78 -2.11 -14.30
C VAL A 108 3.29 -2.13 -13.92
N GLN A 109 2.64 -0.97 -13.79
CA GLN A 109 1.20 -0.87 -13.53
C GLN A 109 0.38 -1.62 -14.61
N LYS A 110 0.69 -1.43 -15.90
CA LYS A 110 0.00 -2.14 -17.01
C LYS A 110 0.18 -3.66 -16.93
N LEU A 111 1.38 -4.15 -16.63
CA LEU A 111 1.65 -5.58 -16.47
C LEU A 111 0.86 -6.16 -15.27
N VAL A 112 0.81 -5.43 -14.16
CA VAL A 112 0.03 -5.83 -12.98
C VAL A 112 -1.48 -5.81 -13.26
N ASP A 113 -2.00 -4.79 -13.94
CA ASP A 113 -3.42 -4.71 -14.30
C ASP A 113 -3.83 -5.84 -15.26
N ALA A 114 -2.97 -6.20 -16.22
CA ALA A 114 -3.16 -7.39 -17.05
C ALA A 114 -3.14 -8.70 -16.23
N THR A 115 -2.29 -8.78 -15.20
CA THR A 115 -2.24 -9.93 -14.26
C THR A 115 -3.52 -10.03 -13.41
N TYR A 116 -4.12 -8.90 -13.02
CA TYR A 116 -5.40 -8.85 -12.30
C TYR A 116 -6.61 -9.15 -13.19
N ALA A 117 -6.50 -8.90 -14.51
CA ALA A 117 -7.53 -9.21 -15.49
C ALA A 117 -7.57 -10.71 -15.85
N ASP A 118 -6.44 -11.40 -15.86
CA ASP A 118 -6.39 -12.86 -16.01
C ASP A 118 -6.85 -13.57 -14.72
N LEU A 119 -8.10 -14.04 -14.72
CA LEU A 119 -8.69 -14.78 -13.60
C LEU A 119 -7.88 -16.03 -13.21
N THR A 120 -7.14 -16.63 -14.13
CA THR A 120 -6.32 -17.83 -13.90
C THR A 120 -5.09 -17.48 -13.07
N LEU A 121 -4.32 -16.47 -13.50
CA LEU A 121 -3.17 -15.96 -12.75
C LEU A 121 -3.61 -15.35 -11.42
N ARG A 122 -4.69 -14.57 -11.42
CA ARG A 122 -5.21 -13.93 -10.22
C ARG A 122 -5.55 -14.95 -9.12
N ASN A 123 -6.19 -16.05 -9.48
CA ASN A 123 -6.51 -17.14 -8.55
C ASN A 123 -5.27 -17.98 -8.17
N HIS A 124 -4.33 -18.21 -9.10
CA HIS A 124 -3.10 -18.96 -8.84
C HIS A 124 -2.14 -18.20 -7.89
N LEU A 125 -2.12 -16.87 -7.97
CA LEU A 125 -1.21 -15.99 -7.23
C LEU A 125 -1.85 -15.34 -5.97
N ASP A 126 -3.12 -15.65 -5.66
CA ASP A 126 -3.98 -14.99 -4.64
C ASP A 126 -3.93 -13.44 -4.68
N LEU A 127 -4.03 -12.90 -5.90
CA LEU A 127 -3.99 -11.46 -6.12
C LEU A 127 -5.39 -10.88 -5.90
N ASN A 128 -5.52 -10.02 -4.89
CA ASN A 128 -6.78 -9.36 -4.54
C ASN A 128 -6.58 -7.87 -4.30
N GLY A 129 -7.09 -7.05 -5.23
CA GLY A 129 -7.04 -5.59 -5.23
C GLY A 129 -6.70 -5.01 -6.61
N THR A 130 -6.10 -3.83 -6.59
CA THR A 130 -5.33 -3.17 -7.65
C THR A 130 -4.06 -2.60 -7.02
N LEU A 131 -3.12 -2.12 -7.82
CA LEU A 131 -2.02 -1.28 -7.32
C LEU A 131 -2.33 0.21 -7.39
N THR A 132 -1.65 0.97 -6.53
CA THR A 132 -1.49 2.43 -6.64
C THR A 132 -0.03 2.81 -6.36
N PHE A 133 0.62 3.46 -7.33
CA PHE A 133 1.94 4.08 -7.18
C PHE A 133 1.79 5.48 -6.57
N GLU A 134 2.12 5.62 -5.30
CA GLU A 134 1.87 6.83 -4.50
C GLU A 134 2.97 7.87 -4.68
N SER A 135 2.59 9.05 -5.18
CA SER A 135 3.37 10.26 -4.92
C SER A 135 2.82 11.01 -3.73
N HIS A 136 3.67 11.30 -2.75
CA HIS A 136 3.35 12.26 -1.69
C HIS A 136 3.45 13.73 -2.15
N THR A 137 3.74 13.98 -3.45
CA THR A 137 3.62 15.30 -4.10
C THR A 137 2.17 15.76 -4.31
N ASN A 138 1.24 15.34 -3.46
CA ASN A 138 0.05 16.15 -3.12
C ASN A 138 0.45 17.34 -2.21
N LEU A 139 1.57 17.98 -2.53
CA LEU A 139 1.63 19.44 -2.44
C LEU A 139 0.51 19.92 -3.37
N GLY A 140 -0.45 20.69 -2.84
CA GLY A 140 -1.47 21.28 -3.71
C GLY A 140 -0.78 22.12 -4.77
N ILE A 141 -1.35 22.14 -5.99
CA ILE A 141 -0.84 22.93 -7.12
C ILE A 141 -0.37 24.29 -6.60
N ALA A 142 0.91 24.60 -6.80
CA ALA A 142 1.46 25.89 -6.44
C ALA A 142 0.82 26.90 -7.39
N ASP A 143 -0.16 27.64 -6.86
CA ASP A 143 -0.93 28.65 -7.59
C ASP A 143 0.06 29.66 -8.19
N GLU A 144 -0.01 29.90 -9.51
CA GLU A 144 1.03 30.59 -10.28
C GLU A 144 1.12 32.07 -9.88
N SER A 145 1.92 32.34 -8.84
CA SER A 145 1.94 33.62 -8.12
C SER A 145 3.35 34.00 -7.60
N LEU A 146 4.40 33.67 -8.37
CA LEU A 146 5.75 34.21 -8.18
C LEU A 146 5.93 35.59 -8.84
N SER A 147 4.95 36.46 -8.62
CA SER A 147 4.97 37.92 -8.75
C SER A 147 3.83 38.45 -7.86
N GLU A 148 3.97 39.54 -7.11
CA GLU A 148 4.85 40.70 -7.27
C GLU A 148 5.65 41.05 -5.98
N SER A 149 6.29 42.23 -6.00
CA SER A 149 7.30 42.70 -5.06
C SER A 149 6.80 43.14 -3.67
N MET A 150 7.74 43.34 -2.76
CA MET A 150 7.56 44.12 -1.52
C MET A 150 6.96 45.51 -1.81
N ASP A 151 5.87 45.86 -1.12
CA ASP A 151 5.74 47.02 -0.22
C ASP A 151 4.31 47.59 -0.17
N GLN A 152 3.64 47.45 0.98
CA GLN A 152 3.08 48.58 1.76
C GLN A 152 2.31 48.12 3.01
N VAL A 153 2.13 49.04 3.96
CA VAL A 153 1.61 48.77 5.32
C VAL A 153 0.27 49.48 5.52
N SER A 154 -0.77 48.76 5.97
CA SER A 154 -1.85 49.33 6.80
C SER A 154 -2.77 48.29 7.44
N LEU A 155 -3.46 48.71 8.50
CA LEU A 155 -4.27 47.86 9.38
C LEU A 155 -5.74 47.80 8.95
N SER A 156 -6.32 46.60 8.84
CA SER A 156 -7.34 46.11 9.81
C SER A 156 -8.21 44.94 9.32
N SER A 157 -8.75 44.20 10.29
CA SER A 157 -9.81 43.16 10.23
C SER A 157 -9.38 41.68 10.29
N ARG A 158 -9.71 41.08 11.46
CA ARG A 158 -9.92 39.66 11.82
C ARG A 158 -9.22 38.55 10.98
N PRO A 159 -8.31 37.76 11.57
CA PRO A 159 -7.74 36.60 10.89
C PRO A 159 -8.76 35.46 10.71
N SER A 160 -8.96 35.01 9.47
CA SER A 160 -9.67 33.76 9.17
C SER A 160 -8.75 32.57 9.47
N ALA A 161 -8.94 31.91 10.61
CA ALA A 161 -8.07 30.85 11.10
C ALA A 161 -8.30 29.50 10.37
N ARG A 162 -7.95 29.43 9.08
CA ARG A 162 -7.88 28.18 8.29
C ARG A 162 -6.47 27.88 7.78
N THR A 163 -5.44 28.16 8.59
CA THR A 163 -4.10 27.61 8.37
C THR A 163 -4.10 26.13 8.74
N SER A 164 -4.25 25.26 7.73
CA SER A 164 -4.04 23.82 7.87
C SER A 164 -2.55 23.54 8.11
N ARG A 165 -2.11 23.68 9.36
CA ARG A 165 -0.78 23.24 9.82
C ARG A 165 -0.73 21.72 9.72
N ARG A 166 -0.28 21.23 8.56
CA ARG A 166 -0.07 19.81 8.23
C ARG A 166 0.59 19.10 9.41
N ARG A 167 -0.12 18.13 9.98
CA ARG A 167 0.38 17.31 11.09
C ARG A 167 1.51 16.41 10.57
N LYS A 168 2.73 16.59 11.10
CA LYS A 168 3.78 15.57 11.00
C LYS A 168 3.35 14.39 11.88
N ALA A 169 2.85 13.31 11.29
CA ALA A 169 2.89 12.00 11.96
C ALA A 169 4.37 11.69 12.22
N ARG A 170 4.70 11.26 13.45
CA ARG A 170 6.08 11.20 13.95
C ARG A 170 6.65 9.78 14.06
N GLY A 171 6.25 8.89 13.14
CA GLY A 171 7.13 7.80 12.73
C GLY A 171 8.51 8.36 12.35
N LYS A 172 9.59 7.63 12.65
CA LYS A 172 10.99 8.10 12.52
C LYS A 172 11.46 8.13 11.06
N GLY A 173 10.86 9.02 10.25
CA GLY A 173 11.20 9.26 8.85
C GLY A 173 10.64 10.60 8.34
N ASN A 174 11.41 11.32 7.54
CA ASN A 174 11.00 12.58 6.94
C ASN A 174 10.06 12.32 5.74
N ARG A 175 8.76 12.55 5.92
CA ARG A 175 7.70 12.39 4.89
C ARG A 175 7.85 13.25 3.61
N ALA A 176 8.94 13.98 3.42
CA ALA A 176 9.11 14.88 2.27
C ALA A 176 9.39 14.11 0.96
N ASP A 177 10.29 13.12 1.01
CA ASP A 177 10.92 12.52 -0.17
C ASP A 177 10.59 11.02 -0.33
N GLN A 178 9.53 10.55 0.34
CA GLN A 178 9.27 9.13 0.60
C GLN A 178 8.11 8.58 -0.25
N PHE A 179 8.42 7.62 -1.12
CA PHE A 179 7.50 7.06 -2.11
C PHE A 179 7.12 5.61 -1.82
N CYS A 180 5.91 5.20 -2.19
CA CYS A 180 5.40 3.87 -1.84
C CYS A 180 4.47 3.32 -2.94
N ILE A 181 4.62 2.05 -3.25
CA ILE A 181 3.61 1.27 -3.97
C ILE A 181 2.71 0.63 -2.92
N SER A 182 1.40 0.82 -3.04
CA SER A 182 0.42 0.20 -2.15
C SER A 182 -0.54 -0.72 -2.91
N ARG A 183 -0.90 -1.82 -2.25
CA ARG A 183 -2.00 -2.70 -2.63
C ARG A 183 -3.30 -2.07 -2.12
N THR A 184 -4.15 -1.61 -3.03
CA THR A 184 -5.49 -1.13 -2.70
C THR A 184 -6.52 -2.19 -3.06
N SER A 185 -7.19 -2.76 -2.07
CA SER A 185 -8.30 -3.70 -2.30
C SER A 185 -9.52 -3.25 -1.56
N ASP A 186 -10.60 -2.99 -2.30
CA ASP A 186 -11.93 -2.78 -1.73
C ASP A 186 -11.92 -1.73 -0.58
N GLY A 187 -11.37 -0.55 -0.89
CA GLY A 187 -11.21 0.59 0.03
C GLY A 187 -10.24 0.41 1.19
N GLN A 188 -9.58 -0.75 1.29
CA GLN A 188 -8.44 -1.00 2.17
C GLN A 188 -7.15 -0.69 1.40
N ARG A 189 -6.16 -0.12 2.07
CA ARG A 189 -4.85 0.26 1.50
C ARG A 189 -3.75 -0.29 2.40
N PHE A 190 -2.82 -1.02 1.80
CA PHE A 190 -1.69 -1.65 2.48
C PHE A 190 -0.39 -1.32 1.73
N PRO A 191 0.65 -0.79 2.40
CA PRO A 191 1.93 -0.53 1.76
C PRO A 191 2.58 -1.87 1.35
N ALA A 192 3.09 -1.93 0.12
CA ALA A 192 3.71 -3.13 -0.45
C ALA A 192 5.21 -2.93 -0.71
N VAL A 193 5.62 -1.85 -1.39
CA VAL A 193 7.04 -1.57 -1.70
C VAL A 193 7.37 -0.12 -1.37
N ALA A 194 8.44 0.11 -0.60
CA ALA A 194 8.99 1.44 -0.36
C ALA A 194 10.02 1.83 -1.44
N ILE A 195 10.03 3.09 -1.88
CA ILE A 195 10.97 3.58 -2.90
C ILE A 195 11.70 4.83 -2.39
N GLU A 196 13.02 4.85 -2.58
CA GLU A 196 13.91 5.98 -2.31
C GLU A 196 14.61 6.36 -3.62
N TYR A 197 14.29 7.53 -4.19
CA TYR A 197 14.95 8.04 -5.39
C TYR A 197 16.17 8.89 -4.99
N LYS A 198 17.35 8.63 -5.57
CA LYS A 198 18.55 9.47 -5.42
C LYS A 198 19.07 9.86 -6.79
N ALA A 199 19.17 11.16 -7.07
CA ALA A 199 19.66 11.62 -8.37
C ALA A 199 21.09 11.07 -8.64
N PRO A 200 21.42 10.59 -9.86
CA PRO A 200 22.69 9.93 -10.14
C PRO A 200 23.92 10.84 -9.96
N HIS A 201 23.74 12.17 -10.02
CA HIS A 201 24.80 13.11 -9.66
C HIS A 201 25.09 13.17 -8.14
N LYS A 202 24.19 12.65 -7.28
CA LYS A 202 24.36 12.53 -5.82
C LYS A 202 24.74 11.12 -5.36
N LEU A 203 24.36 10.08 -6.10
CA LEU A 203 24.74 8.68 -5.87
C LEU A 203 25.09 8.03 -7.21
N SER A 204 26.38 7.92 -7.53
CA SER A 204 26.84 7.35 -8.78
C SER A 204 26.91 5.82 -8.74
N ARG A 205 26.80 5.19 -9.92
CA ARG A 205 26.95 3.75 -10.11
C ARG A 205 28.26 3.20 -9.52
N ASP A 206 29.38 3.91 -9.69
CA ASP A 206 30.68 3.52 -9.14
C ASP A 206 30.69 3.56 -7.59
N GLU A 207 30.02 4.53 -6.96
CA GLU A 207 29.85 4.59 -5.50
C GLU A 207 28.98 3.43 -4.99
N VAL A 208 27.94 3.02 -5.74
CA VAL A 208 27.11 1.86 -5.40
C VAL A 208 27.89 0.54 -5.49
N ILE A 209 28.58 0.30 -6.62
CA ILE A 209 29.37 -0.93 -6.84
C ILE A 209 30.49 -1.04 -5.78
N THR A 210 31.19 0.06 -5.49
CA THR A 210 32.31 0.07 -4.54
C THR A 210 31.84 -0.06 -3.09
N GLY A 211 30.70 0.55 -2.73
CA GLY A 211 30.17 0.47 -1.38
C GLY A 211 29.64 -0.92 -1.01
N LEU A 212 29.00 -1.61 -1.97
CA LEU A 212 28.20 -2.81 -1.74
C LEU A 212 28.86 -4.13 -2.20
N VAL A 213 30.18 -4.26 -1.98
CA VAL A 213 30.98 -5.45 -2.36
C VAL A 213 30.71 -6.68 -1.48
N GLY A 214 30.12 -6.53 -0.28
CA GLY A 214 29.83 -7.64 0.64
C GLY A 214 29.11 -7.20 1.91
N GLU A 215 29.05 -8.05 2.93
CA GLU A 215 28.38 -7.72 4.20
C GLU A 215 28.98 -6.47 4.88
N ILE A 216 28.11 -5.53 5.22
CA ILE A 216 28.42 -4.35 6.04
C ILE A 216 27.72 -4.51 7.39
N GLN A 217 28.44 -4.28 8.48
CA GLN A 217 27.91 -4.18 9.84
C GLN A 217 28.03 -2.71 10.26
N PRO A 218 26.97 -1.87 10.15
CA PRO A 218 27.12 -0.42 10.23
C PRO A 218 27.83 0.09 11.49
N ASN A 219 27.54 -0.48 12.65
CA ASN A 219 28.19 -0.12 13.93
C ASN A 219 29.71 -0.44 13.99
N ARG A 220 30.17 -1.40 13.17
CA ARG A 220 31.57 -1.84 13.10
C ARG A 220 32.33 -1.15 11.95
N ASP A 221 31.66 -0.94 10.83
CA ASP A 221 32.31 -0.61 9.54
C ASP A 221 32.13 0.85 9.09
N VAL A 222 31.21 1.60 9.69
CA VAL A 222 30.80 2.93 9.20
C VAL A 222 30.49 3.94 10.32
N ILE A 223 29.65 3.55 11.28
CA ILE A 223 29.15 4.46 12.32
C ILE A 223 30.26 4.72 13.34
N ASN A 224 30.57 6.01 13.54
CA ASN A 224 31.66 6.50 14.39
C ASN A 224 33.05 5.91 14.04
N GLN A 225 33.23 5.41 12.81
CA GLN A 225 34.53 4.98 12.29
C GLN A 225 35.18 6.11 11.50
N GLU A 226 36.50 6.21 11.59
CA GLU A 226 37.33 7.04 10.70
C GLU A 226 37.96 6.15 9.64
N GLY A 227 37.93 6.59 8.38
CA GLY A 227 38.49 5.86 7.25
C GLY A 227 38.76 6.78 6.08
N GLU A 228 39.86 6.54 5.37
CA GLU A 228 40.29 7.36 4.25
C GLU A 228 40.07 6.66 2.90
N GLY A 229 39.86 7.46 1.85
CA GLY A 229 39.75 6.98 0.48
C GLY A 229 38.33 6.64 0.01
N PHE A 230 38.24 6.28 -1.26
CA PHE A 230 36.95 6.16 -1.97
C PHE A 230 36.10 4.97 -1.48
N GLU A 231 36.71 3.85 -1.12
CA GLU A 231 35.99 2.65 -0.68
C GLU A 231 35.24 2.86 0.63
N PHE A 232 35.85 3.55 1.59
CA PHE A 232 35.22 3.89 2.85
C PHE A 232 34.05 4.86 2.64
N GLU A 233 34.25 5.93 1.88
CA GLU A 233 33.20 6.92 1.64
C GLU A 233 32.05 6.37 0.77
N ALA A 234 32.33 5.52 -0.21
CA ALA A 234 31.33 4.79 -0.98
C ALA A 234 30.49 3.86 -0.08
N LYS A 235 31.15 3.10 0.82
CA LYS A 235 30.48 2.27 1.83
C LYS A 235 29.64 3.09 2.80
N ARG A 236 30.15 4.24 3.26
CA ARG A 236 29.46 5.16 4.17
C ARG A 236 28.23 5.80 3.53
N LEU A 237 28.33 6.24 2.27
CA LEU A 237 27.24 6.82 1.49
C LEU A 237 26.14 5.79 1.16
N THR A 238 26.52 4.59 0.72
CA THR A 238 25.58 3.49 0.46
C THR A 238 24.88 3.00 1.74
N THR A 239 25.62 2.89 2.86
CA THR A 239 25.04 2.56 4.17
C THR A 239 24.06 3.63 4.65
N ALA A 240 24.32 4.93 4.37
CA ALA A 240 23.41 6.01 4.73
C ALA A 240 22.08 5.97 3.95
N VAL A 241 22.11 5.71 2.63
CA VAL A 241 20.85 5.59 1.84
C VAL A 241 20.08 4.31 2.16
N ILE A 242 20.77 3.17 2.37
CA ILE A 242 20.12 1.93 2.82
C ILE A 242 19.49 2.14 4.21
N THR A 243 20.16 2.83 5.13
CA THR A 243 19.59 3.19 6.44
C THR A 243 18.36 4.09 6.32
N GLN A 244 18.37 5.07 5.41
CA GLN A 244 17.22 5.95 5.16
C GLN A 244 16.00 5.15 4.70
N LEU A 245 16.17 4.30 3.68
CA LEU A 245 15.08 3.47 3.15
C LEU A 245 14.64 2.40 4.17
N PHE A 246 15.57 1.76 4.89
CA PHE A 246 15.27 0.79 5.95
C PHE A 246 14.41 1.40 7.07
N SER A 247 14.79 2.58 7.60
CA SER A 247 14.01 3.27 8.64
C SER A 247 12.61 3.66 8.15
N TYR A 248 12.46 3.93 6.85
CA TYR A 248 11.14 4.15 6.22
C TYR A 248 10.34 2.86 6.05
N MET A 249 10.95 1.76 5.60
CA MET A 249 10.33 0.44 5.47
C MET A 249 9.79 -0.07 6.82
N VAL A 250 10.62 0.00 7.87
CA VAL A 250 10.22 -0.31 9.26
C VAL A 250 9.08 0.59 9.73
N GLY A 251 9.12 1.88 9.41
CA GLY A 251 8.05 2.82 9.73
C GLY A 251 6.74 2.49 9.01
N LYS A 252 6.77 2.18 7.72
CA LYS A 252 5.58 1.81 6.93
C LYS A 252 5.00 0.44 7.29
N GLY A 253 5.85 -0.50 7.74
CA GLY A 253 5.47 -1.91 7.87
C GLY A 253 5.48 -2.63 6.52
N THR A 254 6.53 -2.42 5.72
CA THR A 254 6.82 -3.25 4.55
C THR A 254 8.17 -3.96 4.70
N GLN A 255 8.24 -5.19 4.19
CA GLN A 255 9.45 -5.97 4.09
C GLN A 255 10.27 -5.67 2.82
N TYR A 256 9.69 -5.02 1.80
CA TYR A 256 10.31 -4.84 0.48
C TYR A 256 10.46 -3.37 0.10
N GLY A 257 11.58 -3.01 -0.50
CA GLY A 257 11.83 -1.68 -1.03
C GLY A 257 12.95 -1.65 -2.05
N TYR A 258 13.14 -0.52 -2.74
CA TYR A 258 14.35 -0.31 -3.54
C TYR A 258 14.82 1.14 -3.56
N VAL A 259 16.13 1.33 -3.66
CA VAL A 259 16.74 2.61 -4.04
C VAL A 259 16.87 2.63 -5.55
N CYS A 260 16.52 3.74 -6.20
CA CYS A 260 16.73 3.93 -7.64
C CYS A 260 17.54 5.20 -7.92
N THR A 261 18.51 5.10 -8.84
CA THR A 261 19.30 6.23 -9.38
C THR A 261 19.05 6.51 -10.86
N GLY A 262 18.07 5.83 -11.48
CA GLY A 262 17.84 5.78 -12.92
C GLY A 262 18.77 4.78 -13.61
N GLU A 263 20.07 4.82 -13.31
CA GLU A 263 21.05 3.86 -13.85
C GLU A 263 21.18 2.58 -13.03
N THR A 264 20.79 2.58 -11.76
CA THR A 264 21.08 1.48 -10.82
C THR A 264 19.95 1.32 -9.81
N TYR A 265 19.62 0.06 -9.54
CA TYR A 265 18.58 -0.36 -8.61
C TYR A 265 19.22 -1.14 -7.46
N ILE A 266 18.90 -0.76 -6.22
CA ILE A 266 19.33 -1.49 -5.01
C ILE A 266 18.06 -2.05 -4.36
N PHE A 267 17.71 -3.29 -4.69
CA PHE A 267 16.56 -3.99 -4.12
C PHE A 267 16.86 -4.43 -2.68
N LEU A 268 15.96 -4.11 -1.74
CA LEU A 268 16.08 -4.41 -0.32
C LEU A 268 14.95 -5.32 0.18
N HIS A 269 15.30 -6.31 1.00
CA HIS A 269 14.34 -7.16 1.72
C HIS A 269 14.71 -7.31 3.19
N ILE A 270 13.78 -6.95 4.08
CA ILE A 270 13.89 -7.16 5.53
C ILE A 270 13.14 -8.46 5.88
N PRO A 271 13.82 -9.52 6.36
CA PRO A 271 13.19 -10.79 6.71
C PRO A 271 12.43 -10.69 8.05
N ARG A 272 12.00 -11.85 8.59
CA ARG A 272 11.36 -11.94 9.93
C ARG A 272 12.22 -11.40 11.08
N ASP A 273 13.55 -11.39 10.94
CA ASP A 273 14.44 -10.65 11.84
C ASP A 273 14.71 -9.25 11.26
N PRO A 274 14.17 -8.17 11.84
CA PRO A 274 14.44 -6.82 11.37
C PRO A 274 15.88 -6.36 11.63
N SER A 275 16.71 -7.11 12.38
CA SER A 275 18.11 -6.74 12.62
C SER A 275 19.00 -6.88 11.37
N CYS A 276 18.51 -7.54 10.33
CA CYS A 276 19.20 -7.73 9.05
C CYS A 276 18.41 -7.10 7.90
N VAL A 277 19.11 -6.60 6.88
CA VAL A 277 18.51 -6.31 5.56
C VAL A 277 19.33 -6.99 4.47
N TYR A 278 18.65 -7.68 3.56
CA TYR A 278 19.24 -8.25 2.36
C TYR A 278 19.22 -7.22 1.24
N TYR A 279 20.28 -7.15 0.43
CA TYR A 279 20.37 -6.25 -0.72
C TYR A 279 20.78 -6.99 -2.00
N SER A 280 20.22 -6.58 -3.15
CA SER A 280 20.71 -6.95 -4.48
C SER A 280 20.92 -5.69 -5.32
N VAL A 281 22.02 -5.62 -6.08
CA VAL A 281 22.34 -4.48 -6.95
C VAL A 281 22.17 -4.93 -8.40
N CYS A 282 21.33 -4.22 -9.14
CA CYS A 282 21.07 -4.45 -10.56
C CYS A 282 21.32 -3.18 -11.36
N ILE A 283 21.89 -3.34 -12.54
CA ILE A 283 22.25 -2.27 -13.47
C ILE A 283 21.73 -2.71 -14.84
N PRO A 284 20.49 -2.32 -15.23
CA PRO A 284 19.82 -2.91 -16.40
C PRO A 284 20.64 -2.83 -17.69
N SER A 285 21.38 -1.74 -17.93
CA SER A 285 22.27 -1.57 -19.10
C SER A 285 23.60 -2.35 -19.05
N LEU A 286 23.82 -3.16 -18.01
CA LEU A 286 24.92 -4.15 -17.91
C LEU A 286 24.40 -5.57 -17.64
N ASP A 287 23.21 -5.72 -17.04
CA ASP A 287 22.54 -7.02 -16.85
C ASP A 287 21.90 -7.52 -18.16
N VAL A 288 21.68 -6.64 -19.14
CA VAL A 288 21.44 -6.95 -20.56
C VAL A 288 22.78 -6.87 -21.32
N GLU A 289 23.16 -7.95 -22.01
CA GLU A 289 24.33 -8.08 -22.91
C GLU A 289 23.83 -8.81 -24.17
N ASP A 290 24.38 -8.52 -25.35
CA ASP A 290 23.73 -8.82 -26.64
C ASP A 290 23.65 -10.33 -27.01
N ASP A 291 24.54 -11.15 -26.43
CA ASP A 291 24.80 -12.56 -26.79
C ASP A 291 23.77 -13.61 -26.26
N ASP A 292 22.62 -13.17 -25.72
CA ASP A 292 21.58 -14.06 -25.15
C ASP A 292 20.19 -13.60 -25.64
N GLU A 293 19.57 -14.39 -26.54
CA GLU A 293 18.28 -14.10 -27.20
C GLU A 293 17.08 -13.95 -26.22
N ASN A 294 17.31 -14.08 -24.91
CA ASN A 294 16.29 -14.43 -23.92
C ASN A 294 16.33 -13.58 -22.63
N ARG A 295 16.86 -12.37 -22.69
CA ARG A 295 17.17 -11.51 -21.51
C ARG A 295 16.09 -10.59 -21.01
N LEU A 296 14.92 -10.52 -21.66
CA LEU A 296 13.91 -9.49 -21.41
C LEU A 296 13.45 -9.39 -19.93
N HIS A 297 13.53 -10.52 -19.21
CA HIS A 297 13.31 -10.64 -17.78
C HIS A 297 14.26 -9.81 -16.88
N ARG A 298 15.34 -9.24 -17.44
CA ARG A 298 16.34 -8.41 -16.72
C ARG A 298 16.24 -6.91 -16.98
N THR A 299 15.31 -6.46 -17.83
CA THR A 299 14.99 -5.02 -17.99
C THR A 299 14.50 -4.41 -16.68
N ALA A 300 14.64 -3.08 -16.52
CA ALA A 300 14.18 -2.39 -15.30
C ALA A 300 12.71 -2.71 -14.98
N VAL A 301 11.82 -2.61 -15.98
CA VAL A 301 10.40 -2.97 -15.86
C VAL A 301 10.21 -4.41 -15.41
N ALA A 302 10.93 -5.37 -15.99
CA ALA A 302 10.76 -6.77 -15.64
C ALA A 302 11.20 -7.10 -14.20
N GLN A 303 12.35 -6.56 -13.76
CA GLN A 303 12.85 -6.76 -12.40
C GLN A 303 11.94 -6.10 -11.35
N VAL A 304 11.51 -4.84 -11.59
CA VAL A 304 10.61 -4.12 -10.69
C VAL A 304 9.22 -4.78 -10.65
N TYR A 305 8.69 -5.25 -11.79
CA TYR A 305 7.40 -5.95 -11.84
C TYR A 305 7.38 -7.24 -11.02
N ALA A 306 8.36 -8.12 -11.21
CA ALA A 306 8.42 -9.38 -10.47
C ALA A 306 8.73 -9.16 -8.96
N PHE A 307 9.55 -8.16 -8.62
CA PHE A 307 9.76 -7.70 -7.24
C PHE A 307 8.46 -7.20 -6.58
N VAL A 308 7.69 -6.39 -7.31
CA VAL A 308 6.40 -5.86 -6.84
C VAL A 308 5.37 -6.98 -6.64
N LEU A 309 5.32 -7.99 -7.53
CA LEU A 309 4.49 -9.17 -7.31
C LEU A 309 4.91 -9.98 -6.07
N GLN A 310 6.21 -10.16 -5.84
CA GLN A 310 6.72 -10.83 -4.63
C GLN A 310 6.29 -10.09 -3.35
N ALA A 311 6.36 -8.76 -3.35
CA ALA A 311 5.91 -7.93 -2.23
C ALA A 311 4.39 -8.02 -1.99
N ILE A 312 3.56 -7.96 -3.04
CA ILE A 312 2.09 -8.05 -2.95
C ILE A 312 1.62 -9.40 -2.41
N ARG A 313 2.32 -10.49 -2.77
CA ARG A 313 2.06 -11.87 -2.33
C ARG A 313 2.55 -12.17 -0.91
N SER A 314 3.43 -11.32 -0.36
CA SER A 314 3.97 -11.51 0.98
C SER A 314 2.96 -11.07 2.07
N PRO A 315 2.98 -11.70 3.26
CA PRO A 315 2.19 -11.22 4.39
C PRO A 315 2.69 -9.85 4.87
N LEU A 316 1.84 -9.15 5.63
CA LEU A 316 2.26 -7.94 6.34
C LEU A 316 3.11 -8.34 7.57
N PRO A 317 4.09 -7.53 7.98
CA PRO A 317 4.80 -7.72 9.24
C PRO A 317 3.86 -7.83 10.44
N SER A 318 4.15 -8.79 11.32
CA SER A 318 3.46 -8.95 12.60
C SER A 318 3.91 -7.87 13.60
N GLN A 319 3.12 -7.67 14.65
CA GLN A 319 3.49 -6.67 15.68
C GLN A 319 4.77 -7.08 16.42
N ALA A 320 5.11 -8.38 16.48
CA ALA A 320 6.37 -8.88 16.99
C ALA A 320 7.58 -8.36 16.19
N TRP A 321 7.47 -8.29 14.85
CA TRP A 321 8.50 -7.71 13.97
C TRP A 321 8.71 -6.22 14.28
N HIS A 322 7.64 -5.44 14.41
CA HIS A 322 7.74 -4.03 14.78
C HIS A 322 8.33 -3.83 16.20
N ASN A 323 7.91 -4.63 17.18
CA ASN A 323 8.47 -4.60 18.53
C ASN A 323 9.97 -4.94 18.55
N ALA A 324 10.42 -5.89 17.70
CA ALA A 324 11.84 -6.21 17.55
C ALA A 324 12.62 -5.10 16.84
N ALA A 325 12.01 -4.43 15.85
CA ALA A 325 12.62 -3.30 15.15
C ALA A 325 12.77 -2.05 16.04
N ASP A 326 11.87 -1.84 17.02
CA ASP A 326 11.98 -0.75 18.00
C ASP A 326 13.15 -0.95 18.99
N GLN A 327 13.69 -2.19 19.09
CA GLN A 327 14.92 -2.51 19.85
C GLN A 327 16.22 -2.30 19.03
N LEU A 328 16.13 -1.72 17.83
CA LEU A 328 17.31 -1.38 17.03
C LEU A 328 17.87 -0.02 17.44
N ASP A 329 19.19 0.06 17.41
CA ASP A 329 19.94 1.29 17.64
C ASP A 329 19.60 2.36 16.58
N THR A 330 19.75 3.64 16.94
CA THR A 330 19.50 4.75 16.02
C THR A 330 20.78 5.46 15.60
N TRP A 331 20.89 5.76 14.31
CA TRP A 331 21.96 6.56 13.73
C TRP A 331 21.37 7.93 13.35
N ALA A 332 21.91 8.99 13.94
CA ALA A 332 21.54 10.37 13.61
C ALA A 332 22.32 10.79 12.36
N VAL A 333 21.78 10.47 11.18
CA VAL A 333 22.40 10.74 9.88
C VAL A 333 21.39 11.23 8.86
N GLU A 334 21.79 12.23 8.08
CA GLU A 334 21.09 12.67 6.88
C GLU A 334 22.00 12.41 5.67
N TYR A 335 21.42 11.95 4.56
CA TYR A 335 22.18 11.58 3.38
C TYR A 335 23.00 12.74 2.81
N ASP A 336 22.42 13.94 2.77
CA ASP A 336 23.10 15.13 2.26
C ASP A 336 24.26 15.58 3.16
N ASP A 337 24.22 15.35 4.48
CA ASP A 337 25.33 15.68 5.38
C ASP A 337 26.54 14.75 5.15
N VAL A 338 26.29 13.46 4.92
CA VAL A 338 27.32 12.50 4.47
C VAL A 338 27.90 12.96 3.12
N LEU A 339 27.05 13.21 2.12
CA LEU A 339 27.47 13.64 0.80
C LEU A 339 28.26 14.97 0.81
N ARG A 340 27.91 15.91 1.70
CA ARG A 340 28.64 17.18 1.89
C ARG A 340 30.02 17.00 2.52
N SER A 341 30.22 15.95 3.32
CA SER A 341 31.53 15.66 3.95
C SER A 341 32.55 15.04 2.98
N ILE A 342 32.11 14.40 1.90
CA ILE A 342 33.00 13.73 0.93
C ILE A 342 33.73 14.76 0.04
N PRO A 343 35.08 14.76 -0.02
CA PRO A 343 35.84 15.65 -0.88
C PRO A 343 35.47 15.54 -2.37
N ALA A 344 35.12 16.67 -2.99
CA ALA A 344 34.68 16.72 -4.39
C ALA A 344 35.73 16.21 -5.40
N THR A 345 37.01 16.20 -5.03
CA THR A 345 38.11 15.60 -5.80
C THR A 345 38.03 14.07 -5.84
N LEU A 346 37.77 13.42 -4.70
CA LEU A 346 37.55 11.97 -4.62
C LEU A 346 36.28 11.55 -5.38
N ARG A 347 35.23 12.38 -5.30
CA ARG A 347 33.91 12.15 -5.91
C ARG A 347 33.84 12.37 -7.42
N LYS A 348 34.68 13.25 -7.98
CA LYS A 348 34.75 13.53 -9.43
C LYS A 348 35.81 12.71 -10.18
N ALA A 349 36.63 11.93 -9.48
CA ALA A 349 37.61 11.07 -10.13
C ALA A 349 36.88 9.93 -10.88
N LYS A 350 36.96 9.94 -12.22
CA LYS A 350 36.43 8.84 -13.05
C LYS A 350 37.11 7.54 -12.66
N ARG A 351 36.32 6.51 -12.37
CA ARG A 351 36.78 5.14 -12.13
C ARG A 351 36.07 4.21 -13.12
N THR A 352 36.38 2.94 -13.03
CA THR A 352 35.71 1.87 -13.79
C THR A 352 35.80 0.61 -12.94
N THR A 353 34.94 0.54 -11.92
CA THR A 353 34.87 -0.63 -11.05
C THR A 353 34.19 -1.78 -11.80
N PRO A 354 34.81 -2.98 -11.86
CA PRO A 354 34.26 -4.09 -12.63
C PRO A 354 33.00 -4.65 -11.95
N TYR A 355 31.83 -4.25 -12.43
CA TYR A 355 30.58 -4.91 -12.09
C TYR A 355 30.55 -6.33 -12.65
N ARG A 356 29.93 -7.25 -11.92
CA ARG A 356 29.74 -8.64 -12.34
C ARG A 356 28.27 -8.99 -12.25
N ALA A 357 27.57 -8.90 -13.39
CA ALA A 357 26.18 -9.30 -13.51
C ALA A 357 25.96 -10.71 -12.92
N GLN A 358 24.89 -10.87 -12.12
CA GLN A 358 24.56 -12.16 -11.52
C GLN A 358 24.13 -13.12 -12.63
N ARG A 359 24.81 -14.26 -12.77
CA ARG A 359 24.45 -15.29 -13.77
C ARG A 359 23.33 -16.18 -13.23
N TRP A 360 22.10 -15.92 -13.67
CA TRP A 360 20.94 -16.79 -13.48
C TRP A 360 21.18 -18.09 -14.27
N LYS A 361 20.83 -19.25 -13.70
CA LYS A 361 21.23 -20.57 -14.26
C LYS A 361 20.07 -21.48 -14.68
N GLY A 362 18.81 -21.14 -14.38
CA GLY A 362 17.66 -21.98 -14.71
C GLY A 362 17.05 -21.69 -16.09
N PHE A 363 16.99 -20.44 -16.52
CA PHE A 363 16.45 -20.07 -17.84
C PHE A 363 17.32 -20.51 -19.02
N THR A 364 16.77 -21.40 -19.85
CA THR A 364 17.21 -21.65 -21.25
C THR A 364 16.49 -20.74 -22.26
N ARG A 365 15.45 -20.01 -21.84
CA ARG A 365 14.55 -19.19 -22.68
C ARG A 365 13.89 -18.09 -21.82
N SER A 366 13.58 -16.94 -22.41
CA SER A 366 12.82 -15.87 -21.77
C SER A 366 11.37 -16.29 -21.53
N PRO A 367 10.77 -15.94 -20.37
CA PRO A 367 9.33 -16.04 -20.17
C PRO A 367 8.56 -14.95 -20.96
N ILE A 368 9.16 -13.78 -21.16
CA ILE A 368 8.62 -12.69 -21.99
C ILE A 368 8.95 -12.97 -23.46
N ARG A 369 7.97 -12.83 -24.35
CA ARG A 369 8.14 -12.99 -25.80
C ARG A 369 8.17 -11.64 -26.53
N THR A 370 8.93 -11.57 -27.63
CA THR A 370 8.89 -10.44 -28.57
C THR A 370 7.60 -10.47 -29.40
N ARG A 371 7.19 -9.34 -29.98
CA ARG A 371 5.96 -9.25 -30.79
C ARG A 371 5.99 -10.19 -32.01
N SER A 372 7.17 -10.38 -32.60
CA SER A 372 7.45 -11.34 -33.68
C SER A 372 7.27 -12.81 -33.27
N GLN A 373 7.37 -13.14 -31.97
CA GLN A 373 7.23 -14.50 -31.43
C GLN A 373 5.85 -14.79 -30.78
N CYS A 374 4.93 -13.82 -30.81
CA CYS A 374 3.54 -13.98 -30.34
C CYS A 374 2.54 -14.30 -31.47
N LEU A 375 3.00 -14.37 -32.72
CA LEU A 375 2.19 -14.91 -33.83
C LEU A 375 1.91 -16.40 -33.60
N PRO A 376 0.70 -16.90 -33.95
CA PRO A 376 0.47 -18.34 -34.05
C PRO A 376 1.45 -18.99 -35.02
N LEU A 377 1.84 -20.24 -34.75
CA LEU A 377 2.50 -21.08 -35.74
C LEU A 377 1.47 -21.46 -36.82
N GLU A 378 1.34 -20.62 -37.85
CA GLU A 378 0.79 -21.08 -39.12
C GLU A 378 1.68 -22.19 -39.68
N ASP A 379 1.06 -23.22 -40.27
CA ASP A 379 1.78 -24.36 -40.82
C ASP A 379 2.88 -23.90 -41.78
N LYS A 380 4.09 -24.44 -41.61
CA LYS A 380 5.20 -24.22 -42.55
C LYS A 380 4.87 -24.87 -43.91
N LYS A 381 4.13 -24.14 -44.73
CA LYS A 381 4.13 -24.36 -46.18
C LYS A 381 5.57 -24.24 -46.67
N VAL A 382 6.14 -25.39 -47.00
CA VAL A 382 7.34 -25.46 -47.84
C VAL A 382 7.02 -24.73 -49.13
N GLN A 383 7.63 -23.56 -49.34
CA GLN A 383 7.63 -22.92 -50.65
C GLN A 383 8.61 -23.69 -51.53
N SER A 384 8.10 -24.30 -52.59
CA SER A 384 8.89 -24.91 -53.64
C SER A 384 9.72 -23.84 -54.35
N SER A 385 10.97 -24.19 -54.66
CA SER A 385 11.87 -23.37 -55.46
C SER A 385 12.10 -24.06 -56.81
N ASP A 386 11.21 -23.75 -57.75
CA ASP A 386 11.38 -24.02 -59.18
C ASP A 386 11.65 -22.65 -59.84
N ASP A 387 12.50 -22.48 -60.85
CA ASP A 387 13.17 -23.47 -61.70
C ASP A 387 14.45 -22.85 -62.30
N ASP A 388 15.50 -23.65 -62.59
CA ASP A 388 16.41 -23.48 -63.74
C ASP A 388 17.53 -24.56 -63.81
N ASN A 389 17.23 -25.64 -64.54
CA ASN A 389 18.08 -26.37 -65.52
C ASN A 389 19.58 -26.68 -65.24
N GLU A 390 19.94 -27.97 -65.12
CA GLU A 390 20.58 -28.80 -66.19
C GLU A 390 20.90 -30.24 -65.68
N ASP A 391 20.57 -31.25 -66.52
CA ASP A 391 20.96 -32.69 -66.69
C ASP A 391 21.71 -33.50 -65.55
N ASP A 392 21.58 -34.84 -65.38
CA ASP A 392 21.09 -35.94 -66.24
C ASP A 392 20.60 -37.19 -65.41
N GLU A 393 20.21 -38.28 -66.11
CA GLU A 393 20.00 -39.68 -65.68
C GLU A 393 18.80 -40.05 -64.76
N SER A 394 17.63 -40.20 -65.39
CA SER A 394 16.58 -41.19 -65.06
C SER A 394 17.05 -42.65 -65.36
N PRO A 395 16.49 -43.74 -64.77
CA PRO A 395 15.04 -44.01 -64.76
C PRO A 395 14.40 -44.83 -63.59
N SER A 396 13.20 -44.40 -63.16
CA SER A 396 11.88 -45.05 -63.39
C SER A 396 11.70 -46.60 -63.50
N PRO A 397 10.50 -47.16 -63.24
CA PRO A 397 9.46 -46.82 -62.24
C PRO A 397 8.67 -48.07 -61.69
N THR A 398 7.39 -47.89 -61.29
CA THR A 398 6.25 -48.87 -61.25
C THR A 398 6.06 -49.79 -60.00
N PRO A 399 4.81 -50.24 -59.65
CA PRO A 399 4.26 -49.83 -58.34
C PRO A 399 3.33 -50.84 -57.57
N ASN A 400 2.77 -50.36 -56.45
CA ASN A 400 1.40 -50.60 -55.93
C ASN A 400 0.92 -51.95 -55.31
N LEU A 401 0.27 -51.77 -54.14
CA LEU A 401 -1.02 -52.36 -53.68
C LEU A 401 -1.10 -53.71 -52.92
N THR A 402 -2.00 -53.69 -51.91
CA THR A 402 -2.70 -54.79 -51.18
C THR A 402 -1.94 -55.65 -50.15
N GLY A 403 -2.63 -56.03 -49.05
CA GLY A 403 -2.19 -57.09 -48.13
C GLY A 403 -2.47 -56.91 -46.62
N ARG A 404 -3.54 -57.53 -46.11
CA ARG A 404 -3.80 -57.90 -44.68
C ARG A 404 -4.18 -59.41 -44.71
N PRO A 405 -4.25 -60.19 -43.60
CA PRO A 405 -3.92 -59.95 -42.18
C PRO A 405 -3.16 -61.14 -41.50
N LEU A 406 -3.32 -61.28 -40.17
CA LEU A 406 -3.03 -62.40 -39.24
C LEU A 406 -1.63 -62.51 -38.59
N GLY A 407 -1.64 -62.93 -37.31
CA GLY A 407 -0.46 -63.11 -36.44
C GLY A 407 -0.75 -63.04 -34.93
N GLU A 408 -1.51 -64.00 -34.37
CA GLU A 408 -1.55 -64.24 -32.91
C GLU A 408 -0.27 -65.06 -32.50
N SER A 409 0.17 -65.26 -31.25
CA SER A 409 -0.34 -65.08 -29.87
C SER A 409 0.91 -65.05 -28.91
N ARG A 410 0.97 -65.25 -27.58
CA ARG A 410 0.05 -65.69 -26.51
C ARG A 410 0.62 -65.39 -25.09
N GLY A 411 -0.22 -64.99 -24.13
CA GLY A 411 0.02 -65.16 -22.68
C GLY A 411 0.98 -64.18 -21.97
N THR A 412 0.93 -64.00 -20.64
CA THR A 412 0.04 -64.59 -19.62
C THR A 412 -0.19 -63.59 -18.47
N SER A 413 -1.36 -63.62 -17.83
CA SER A 413 -1.77 -62.73 -16.74
C SER A 413 -1.65 -63.37 -15.35
N SER A 414 -1.64 -62.53 -14.32
CA SER A 414 -2.22 -62.85 -13.01
C SER A 414 -2.72 -61.58 -12.35
N SER A 415 -3.91 -61.63 -11.75
CA SER A 415 -4.54 -60.53 -11.03
C SER A 415 -5.04 -61.06 -9.69
N GLU A 416 -4.80 -60.33 -8.60
CA GLU A 416 -5.49 -60.57 -7.33
C GLU A 416 -6.29 -59.34 -6.91
N THR A 417 -7.46 -59.59 -6.31
CA THR A 417 -8.42 -58.58 -5.91
C THR A 417 -8.75 -58.77 -4.45
N GLN A 418 -8.55 -57.74 -3.62
CA GLN A 418 -9.18 -57.67 -2.31
C GLN A 418 -9.95 -56.36 -2.16
N MET A 419 -11.09 -56.49 -1.46
CA MET A 419 -12.09 -55.47 -1.20
C MET A 419 -12.23 -55.32 0.33
N GLN A 420 -12.94 -54.26 0.73
CA GLN A 420 -13.39 -53.94 2.10
C GLN A 420 -12.34 -53.26 3.00
N GLY A 421 -12.78 -52.18 3.67
CA GLY A 421 -11.93 -51.34 4.51
C GLY A 421 -12.55 -49.97 4.83
N ARG A 422 -13.86 -49.92 5.15
CA ARG A 422 -14.55 -48.64 5.44
C ARG A 422 -14.23 -48.17 6.86
N VAL A 423 -13.19 -47.35 7.01
CA VAL A 423 -12.91 -46.59 8.24
C VAL A 423 -13.21 -45.11 7.98
N PRO A 424 -14.21 -44.50 8.64
CA PRO A 424 -14.35 -43.05 8.63
C PRO A 424 -13.29 -42.47 9.58
N ASP A 425 -12.26 -41.84 9.03
CA ASP A 425 -11.13 -41.37 9.82
C ASP A 425 -11.55 -40.19 10.71
N THR A 426 -11.83 -40.51 11.98
CA THR A 426 -12.50 -39.61 12.94
C THR A 426 -11.50 -39.19 14.01
N GLN A 427 -10.39 -38.59 13.58
CA GLN A 427 -9.35 -38.06 14.46
C GLN A 427 -8.92 -36.66 14.02
N GLY A 428 -8.74 -35.76 14.99
CA GLY A 428 -7.87 -34.59 14.81
C GLY A 428 -8.48 -33.27 14.30
N ASN A 429 -9.80 -33.03 14.40
CA ASN A 429 -10.32 -31.65 14.29
C ASN A 429 -10.07 -30.86 15.59
N ALA A 430 -8.81 -30.74 15.98
CA ALA A 430 -8.35 -29.96 17.12
C ALA A 430 -7.91 -28.57 16.63
N ASP A 431 -8.61 -27.53 17.09
CA ASP A 431 -8.24 -26.12 17.10
C ASP A 431 -7.35 -25.62 15.94
N ARG A 432 -7.86 -25.73 14.71
CA ARG A 432 -7.49 -24.77 13.66
C ARG A 432 -8.06 -23.39 14.02
N ARG A 433 -7.32 -22.64 14.85
CA ARG A 433 -7.51 -21.21 15.15
C ARG A 433 -7.82 -20.50 13.83
N GLN A 434 -9.07 -20.06 13.64
CA GLN A 434 -9.50 -19.45 12.38
C GLN A 434 -8.73 -18.15 12.16
N ASN A 435 -8.27 -17.90 10.94
CA ASN A 435 -7.55 -16.67 10.64
C ASN A 435 -8.44 -15.46 10.98
N ILE A 436 -7.90 -14.51 11.75
CA ILE A 436 -8.61 -13.31 12.17
C ILE A 436 -9.21 -12.52 11.00
N ARG A 437 -8.64 -12.61 9.80
CA ARG A 437 -9.16 -11.97 8.58
C ARG A 437 -10.52 -12.53 8.16
N ASP A 438 -10.68 -13.85 8.20
CA ASP A 438 -11.88 -14.56 7.73
C ASP A 438 -12.96 -14.69 8.82
N ARG A 439 -12.54 -14.76 10.10
CA ARG A 439 -13.44 -14.92 11.25
C ARG A 439 -14.54 -13.84 11.29
N PRO A 440 -15.84 -14.17 11.42
CA PRO A 440 -16.91 -13.18 11.37
C PRO A 440 -16.94 -12.27 12.62
N TYR A 441 -17.54 -11.09 12.48
CA TYR A 441 -17.74 -10.14 13.58
C TYR A 441 -18.90 -10.56 14.50
N CYS A 442 -18.80 -10.26 15.80
CA CYS A 442 -19.92 -10.39 16.73
C CYS A 442 -21.03 -9.37 16.43
N THR A 443 -22.29 -9.75 16.70
CA THR A 443 -23.44 -8.86 16.48
C THR A 443 -23.45 -7.68 17.45
N HIS A 444 -24.10 -6.59 17.06
CA HIS A 444 -24.31 -5.44 17.94
C HIS A 444 -25.04 -5.81 19.25
N ALA A 445 -25.98 -6.77 19.20
CA ALA A 445 -26.70 -7.21 20.39
C ALA A 445 -25.77 -7.98 21.36
N CYS A 446 -24.94 -8.89 20.83
CA CYS A 446 -23.90 -9.59 21.59
C CYS A 446 -22.92 -8.62 22.28
N LEU A 447 -22.35 -7.66 21.55
CA LEU A 447 -21.42 -6.69 22.13
C LEU A 447 -22.12 -5.72 23.11
N ARG A 448 -23.39 -5.37 22.88
CA ARG A 448 -24.20 -4.61 23.83
C ARG A 448 -24.47 -5.40 25.11
N GLY A 449 -24.61 -6.73 25.02
CA GLY A 449 -24.76 -7.64 26.16
C GLY A 449 -23.57 -7.59 27.12
N ILE A 450 -22.33 -7.61 26.62
CA ILE A 450 -21.09 -7.38 27.41
C ILE A 450 -21.18 -6.04 28.16
N ALA A 451 -21.61 -4.99 27.46
CA ALA A 451 -21.62 -3.64 28.00
C ALA A 451 -22.77 -3.36 28.98
N SER A 452 -23.84 -4.17 28.98
CA SER A 452 -25.02 -3.97 29.83
C SER A 452 -25.38 -5.14 30.76
N GLY A 453 -24.60 -6.22 30.79
CA GLY A 453 -24.94 -7.45 31.54
C GLY A 453 -26.16 -8.18 30.97
N GLY A 454 -26.35 -8.16 29.65
CA GLY A 454 -27.48 -8.81 28.97
C GLY A 454 -27.28 -10.32 28.75
N PRO A 455 -28.29 -11.01 28.17
CA PRO A 455 -28.12 -12.36 27.64
C PRO A 455 -27.32 -12.36 26.33
N LEU A 456 -26.80 -13.53 25.94
CA LEU A 456 -26.17 -13.77 24.64
C LEU A 456 -27.20 -13.59 23.49
N ASP A 457 -26.75 -13.10 22.33
CA ASP A 457 -27.56 -13.10 21.10
C ASP A 457 -27.32 -14.39 20.33
N GLU A 458 -28.33 -15.27 20.27
CA GLU A 458 -28.31 -16.57 19.59
C GLU A 458 -27.90 -16.50 18.10
N ARG A 459 -28.01 -15.33 17.48
CA ARG A 459 -27.62 -15.07 16.08
C ARG A 459 -26.17 -14.58 15.94
N CYS A 460 -25.41 -14.50 17.03
CA CYS A 460 -23.99 -14.19 16.96
C CYS A 460 -23.23 -15.37 16.34
N PRO A 461 -22.51 -15.19 15.22
CA PRO A 461 -21.82 -16.30 14.54
C PRO A 461 -20.69 -16.92 15.39
N ASN A 462 -20.25 -16.23 16.44
CA ASN A 462 -19.20 -16.65 17.36
C ASN A 462 -19.75 -17.16 18.72
N ILE A 463 -21.08 -17.38 18.86
CA ILE A 463 -21.71 -17.68 20.17
C ILE A 463 -21.13 -18.92 20.86
N ALA A 464 -20.73 -19.95 20.11
CA ALA A 464 -20.12 -21.16 20.67
C ALA A 464 -18.86 -20.87 21.51
N ASP A 465 -18.09 -19.85 21.11
CA ASP A 465 -16.85 -19.45 21.77
C ASP A 465 -17.11 -18.54 22.99
N HIS A 466 -18.32 -17.97 23.11
CA HIS A 466 -18.64 -16.99 24.15
C HIS A 466 -18.90 -17.62 25.53
N GLY A 467 -19.07 -18.94 25.62
CA GLY A 467 -19.47 -19.64 26.86
C GLY A 467 -20.93 -19.37 27.23
N GLU A 468 -21.34 -19.73 28.45
CA GLU A 468 -22.75 -19.67 28.90
C GLU A 468 -23.29 -18.25 29.13
N ALA A 469 -22.41 -17.27 29.41
CA ALA A 469 -22.77 -15.89 29.72
C ALA A 469 -21.68 -14.92 29.26
N HIS A 470 -22.03 -13.63 29.10
CA HIS A 470 -21.06 -12.59 28.82
C HIS A 470 -20.05 -12.40 29.95
N ILE A 471 -18.81 -12.05 29.59
CA ILE A 471 -17.85 -11.45 30.53
C ILE A 471 -18.33 -10.03 30.85
N ASP A 472 -18.05 -9.52 32.04
CA ASP A 472 -18.23 -8.10 32.32
C ASP A 472 -17.28 -7.21 31.48
N ARG A 473 -17.68 -5.95 31.26
CA ARG A 473 -16.96 -4.98 30.44
C ARG A 473 -15.54 -4.66 30.93
N GLN A 474 -15.28 -4.71 32.24
CA GLN A 474 -13.96 -4.38 32.80
C GLN A 474 -12.99 -5.54 32.59
N SER A 475 -13.39 -6.77 32.93
CA SER A 475 -12.57 -7.96 32.66
C SER A 475 -12.36 -8.18 31.16
N PHE A 476 -13.36 -7.88 30.32
CA PHE A 476 -13.19 -7.89 28.86
C PHE A 476 -12.07 -6.94 28.39
N VAL A 477 -12.06 -5.70 28.87
CA VAL A 477 -11.03 -4.70 28.55
C VAL A 477 -9.66 -5.09 29.10
N ALA A 478 -9.58 -5.66 30.31
CA ALA A 478 -8.33 -6.11 30.90
C ALA A 478 -7.72 -7.29 30.12
N LEU A 479 -8.51 -8.35 29.88
CA LEU A 479 -8.05 -9.52 29.11
C LEU A 479 -7.61 -9.14 27.69
N LEU A 480 -8.33 -8.23 27.03
CA LEU A 480 -7.94 -7.74 25.70
C LEU A 480 -6.65 -6.90 25.76
N ARG A 481 -6.47 -6.06 26.79
CA ARG A 481 -5.23 -5.28 26.99
C ARG A 481 -4.01 -6.17 27.12
N ASP A 482 -4.12 -7.25 27.90
CA ASP A 482 -3.03 -8.18 28.16
C ASP A 482 -2.76 -9.08 26.95
N GLN A 483 -3.81 -9.50 26.23
CA GLN A 483 -3.67 -10.22 24.95
C GLN A 483 -2.94 -9.36 23.91
N LEU A 484 -3.33 -8.09 23.72
CA LEU A 484 -2.65 -7.18 22.77
C LEU A 484 -1.17 -6.91 23.14
N ALA A 485 -0.76 -7.17 24.38
CA ALA A 485 0.63 -7.07 24.82
C ALA A 485 1.46 -8.35 24.57
N THR A 486 0.83 -9.49 24.30
CA THR A 486 1.45 -10.82 24.24
C THR A 486 1.26 -11.51 22.89
N ASP A 487 0.04 -11.51 22.36
CA ASP A 487 -0.36 -12.06 21.06
C ASP A 487 0.02 -11.11 19.92
N CYS A 488 1.33 -10.98 19.68
CA CYS A 488 1.90 -10.09 18.67
C CYS A 488 2.39 -10.83 17.40
N GLY A 489 2.21 -12.15 17.31
CA GLY A 489 2.79 -13.02 16.27
C GLY A 489 2.14 -12.94 14.89
N ASP A 490 2.61 -13.79 13.97
CA ASP A 490 2.10 -13.89 12.58
C ASP A 490 0.65 -14.45 12.52
N ASP A 491 0.22 -15.18 13.55
CA ASP A 491 -1.12 -15.79 13.69
C ASP A 491 -2.03 -15.05 14.70
N ALA A 492 -1.62 -13.86 15.15
CA ALA A 492 -2.31 -13.12 16.20
C ALA A 492 -3.79 -12.81 15.88
N ASP A 493 -4.63 -12.78 16.91
CA ASP A 493 -6.05 -12.39 16.82
C ASP A 493 -6.25 -10.86 16.65
N SER A 494 -5.26 -10.17 16.06
CA SER A 494 -5.30 -8.75 15.72
C SER A 494 -4.68 -8.47 14.35
N THR A 495 -5.41 -7.78 13.48
CA THR A 495 -4.91 -7.36 12.14
C THR A 495 -5.35 -5.92 11.82
N PRO A 496 -4.50 -5.09 11.18
CA PRO A 496 -4.97 -3.85 10.56
C PRO A 496 -5.99 -4.18 9.45
N LEU A 497 -6.95 -3.28 9.23
CA LEU A 497 -7.96 -3.36 8.17
C LEU A 497 -7.61 -2.52 6.93
N GLY A 498 -6.45 -1.86 6.91
CA GLY A 498 -6.05 -0.97 5.80
C GLY A 498 -6.95 0.27 5.62
N ILE A 499 -7.82 0.56 6.59
CA ILE A 499 -8.71 1.73 6.58
C ILE A 499 -8.14 2.75 7.56
N SER A 500 -7.47 3.78 7.02
CA SER A 500 -6.87 4.88 7.78
C SER A 500 -7.66 6.16 7.54
N GLY A 501 -8.08 6.83 8.62
CA GLY A 501 -8.67 8.17 8.62
C GLY A 501 -7.68 9.24 9.08
N SER A 502 -8.12 10.50 9.11
CA SER A 502 -7.26 11.68 9.36
C SER A 502 -6.54 11.71 10.73
N ARG A 503 -6.94 10.85 11.68
CA ARG A 503 -6.46 10.83 13.08
C ARG A 503 -6.36 9.42 13.69
N GLY A 504 -6.40 8.37 12.87
CA GLY A 504 -6.38 6.99 13.37
C GLY A 504 -6.70 5.95 12.30
N SER A 505 -6.44 4.68 12.60
CA SER A 505 -6.66 3.56 11.67
C SER A 505 -7.46 2.44 12.32
N LEU A 506 -8.19 1.67 11.50
CA LEU A 506 -9.04 0.59 11.96
C LEU A 506 -8.28 -0.74 12.01
N PHE A 507 -8.48 -1.47 13.10
CA PHE A 507 -7.98 -2.81 13.37
C PHE A 507 -9.17 -3.75 13.61
N LYS A 508 -9.01 -5.02 13.24
CA LYS A 508 -9.94 -6.10 13.59
C LYS A 508 -9.31 -6.93 14.69
N LEU A 509 -10.03 -7.11 15.79
CA LEU A 509 -9.56 -7.80 16.99
C LEU A 509 -10.51 -8.95 17.33
N CYS A 510 -9.97 -10.03 17.89
CA CYS A 510 -10.73 -11.08 18.57
C CYS A 510 -10.16 -11.30 19.97
N LEU A 511 -11.02 -11.39 21.00
CA LEU A 511 -10.58 -11.84 22.32
C LEU A 511 -10.46 -13.38 22.30
N SER A 512 -9.25 -13.93 22.16
CA SER A 512 -9.00 -15.36 21.89
C SER A 512 -9.67 -16.27 22.91
N LEU A 513 -9.67 -15.89 24.19
CA LEU A 513 -10.22 -16.68 25.30
C LEU A 513 -11.74 -16.96 25.17
N ARG A 514 -12.48 -16.10 24.46
CA ARG A 514 -13.96 -16.18 24.35
C ARG A 514 -14.52 -15.79 22.96
N GLY A 515 -13.68 -15.78 21.93
CA GLY A 515 -14.04 -15.57 20.53
C GLY A 515 -14.73 -14.24 20.17
N TYR A 516 -14.66 -13.19 20.99
CA TYR A 516 -15.36 -11.93 20.72
C TYR A 516 -14.65 -11.09 19.65
N THR A 517 -15.13 -11.15 18.40
CA THR A 517 -14.58 -10.43 17.25
C THR A 517 -15.22 -9.05 17.06
N LEU A 518 -14.44 -7.98 17.03
CA LEU A 518 -14.89 -6.58 16.88
C LEU A 518 -13.89 -5.71 16.10
N VAL A 519 -14.19 -4.41 15.99
CA VAL A 519 -13.30 -3.38 15.41
C VAL A 519 -12.70 -2.53 16.52
N ALA A 520 -11.44 -2.11 16.36
CA ALA A 520 -10.84 -1.05 17.16
C ALA A 520 -10.41 0.12 16.27
N LYS A 521 -10.69 1.35 16.70
CA LYS A 521 -10.15 2.58 16.12
C LYS A 521 -8.92 2.97 16.92
N GLY A 522 -7.73 2.74 16.37
CA GLY A 522 -6.47 3.09 16.99
C GLY A 522 -6.07 4.54 16.71
N VAL A 523 -5.59 5.26 17.71
CA VAL A 523 -5.07 6.64 17.58
C VAL A 523 -3.68 6.80 18.20
N GLU A 524 -2.93 7.79 17.70
CA GLU A 524 -1.65 8.21 18.27
C GLU A 524 -1.83 8.98 19.60
N ALA A 525 -0.77 9.01 20.41
CA ALA A 525 -0.78 9.66 21.73
C ALA A 525 -1.24 11.14 21.71
N MET A 526 -0.98 11.85 20.61
CA MET A 526 -1.36 13.26 20.46
C MET A 526 -2.87 13.50 20.26
N ASP A 527 -3.63 12.50 19.80
CA ASP A 527 -5.08 12.59 19.65
C ASP A 527 -5.85 11.92 20.82
N ALA A 528 -5.15 11.57 21.91
CA ALA A 528 -5.72 11.00 23.14
C ALA A 528 -6.84 11.86 23.76
N ILE A 529 -6.85 13.19 23.53
CA ILE A 529 -7.94 14.07 23.94
C ILE A 529 -9.20 13.82 23.11
N HIS A 530 -9.06 13.63 21.79
CA HIS A 530 -10.19 13.46 20.89
C HIS A 530 -10.86 12.08 21.00
N ILE A 531 -10.09 11.00 21.18
CA ILE A 531 -10.67 9.65 21.42
C ILE A 531 -11.45 9.60 22.74
N ARG A 532 -10.96 10.31 23.78
CA ARG A 532 -11.68 10.48 25.06
C ARG A 532 -12.91 11.37 24.95
N HIS A 533 -12.96 12.27 23.98
CA HIS A 533 -14.16 13.04 23.65
C HIS A 533 -15.19 12.19 22.89
N GLU A 534 -14.75 11.47 21.85
CA GLU A 534 -15.57 10.54 21.07
C GLU A 534 -16.23 9.48 21.98
N ASN A 535 -15.48 8.87 22.90
CA ASN A 535 -16.06 7.92 23.87
C ASN A 535 -17.20 8.53 24.69
N LYS A 536 -17.05 9.78 25.17
CA LYS A 536 -18.12 10.48 25.90
C LYS A 536 -19.36 10.73 25.04
N MET A 537 -19.18 10.96 23.73
CA MET A 537 -20.31 11.08 22.81
C MET A 537 -21.05 9.74 22.69
N TYR A 538 -20.32 8.63 22.56
CA TYR A 538 -20.88 7.27 22.58
C TYR A 538 -21.59 6.93 23.90
N ASP A 539 -21.01 7.29 25.06
CA ASP A 539 -21.63 7.13 26.38
C ASP A 539 -22.94 7.94 26.48
N HIS A 540 -22.99 9.16 25.93
CA HIS A 540 -24.18 10.01 25.92
C HIS A 540 -25.31 9.48 25.01
N VAL A 541 -24.98 8.80 23.92
CA VAL A 541 -25.96 8.13 23.03
C VAL A 541 -26.16 6.64 23.33
N TRP A 542 -25.88 6.20 24.55
CA TRP A 542 -25.97 4.82 25.03
C TRP A 542 -27.19 4.02 24.51
N SER A 543 -28.37 4.63 24.51
CA SER A 543 -29.62 4.01 24.04
C SER A 543 -29.63 3.68 22.55
N LEU A 544 -28.99 4.52 21.72
CA LEU A 544 -28.92 4.42 20.26
C LEU A 544 -27.87 3.41 19.77
N GLN A 545 -26.96 2.96 20.65
CA GLN A 545 -25.89 2.02 20.32
C GLN A 545 -26.43 0.68 19.78
N GLY A 546 -25.91 0.25 18.63
CA GLY A 546 -26.38 -0.92 17.88
C GLY A 546 -27.63 -0.68 17.02
N THR A 547 -28.07 0.58 16.87
CA THR A 547 -29.24 0.93 16.04
C THR A 547 -29.03 2.14 15.13
N VAL A 548 -28.34 3.19 15.62
CA VAL A 548 -28.04 4.42 14.86
C VAL A 548 -26.55 4.74 14.88
N VAL A 549 -25.82 4.24 15.88
CA VAL A 549 -24.35 4.28 15.99
C VAL A 549 -23.85 2.90 16.42
N PRO A 550 -22.56 2.57 16.21
CA PRO A 550 -21.94 1.38 16.78
C PRO A 550 -22.11 1.26 18.30
N VAL A 551 -21.91 0.05 18.82
CA VAL A 551 -21.73 -0.19 20.25
C VAL A 551 -20.26 0.03 20.60
N CYS A 552 -20.00 1.04 21.44
CA CYS A 552 -18.72 1.24 22.08
C CYS A 552 -18.60 0.41 23.37
N LEU A 553 -17.48 -0.29 23.54
CA LEU A 553 -17.14 -0.99 24.80
C LEU A 553 -16.24 -0.15 25.71
N GLY A 554 -15.58 0.88 25.18
CA GLY A 554 -14.66 1.76 25.91
C GLY A 554 -13.33 1.99 25.17
N ILE A 555 -12.40 2.64 25.86
CA ILE A 555 -11.02 2.84 25.41
C ILE A 555 -10.10 1.82 26.11
N VAL A 556 -9.17 1.24 25.36
CA VAL A 556 -8.02 0.50 25.89
C VAL A 556 -6.77 1.34 25.70
N ASP A 557 -6.06 1.67 26.78
CA ASP A 557 -4.68 2.13 26.71
C ASP A 557 -3.78 0.91 26.51
N LEU A 558 -2.95 0.87 25.47
CA LEU A 558 -2.12 -0.30 25.17
C LEU A 558 -0.89 -0.36 26.08
N ILE A 559 -0.35 -1.57 26.30
CA ILE A 559 0.91 -1.78 27.04
C ILE A 559 2.12 -1.63 26.11
N LYS A 560 2.01 -2.13 24.88
CA LYS A 560 2.93 -1.90 23.77
C LYS A 560 2.22 -1.09 22.68
N PRO A 561 2.89 -0.16 21.99
CA PRO A 561 2.30 0.49 20.83
C PRO A 561 1.99 -0.53 19.73
N TYR A 562 0.94 -0.27 18.95
CA TYR A 562 0.66 -0.92 17.67
C TYR A 562 1.20 -0.07 16.53
N TYR A 563 1.68 -0.71 15.47
CA TYR A 563 2.31 -0.07 14.32
C TYR A 563 1.55 -0.42 13.03
N PHE A 564 1.27 0.58 12.20
CA PHE A 564 0.73 0.41 10.84
C PHE A 564 0.91 1.70 10.03
N ASP A 565 1.34 1.62 8.77
CA ASP A 565 1.38 2.74 7.81
C ASP A 565 2.05 4.04 8.33
N SER A 566 3.16 3.91 9.08
CA SER A 566 3.87 5.01 9.77
C SER A 566 3.13 5.68 10.95
N GLY A 567 1.97 5.16 11.34
CA GLY A 567 1.30 5.52 12.59
C GLY A 567 1.75 4.65 13.77
N ILE A 568 1.83 5.26 14.96
CA ILE A 568 2.19 4.60 16.23
C ILE A 568 1.02 4.77 17.20
N TYR A 569 0.20 3.73 17.30
CA TYR A 569 -1.08 3.75 18.01
C TYR A 569 -0.92 3.27 19.45
N VAL A 570 -1.49 4.00 20.41
CA VAL A 570 -1.36 3.70 21.86
C VAL A 570 -2.70 3.69 22.60
N HIS A 571 -3.78 4.19 21.98
CA HIS A 571 -5.14 4.08 22.51
C HIS A 571 -6.06 3.49 21.44
N PHE A 572 -6.85 2.49 21.82
CA PHE A 572 -7.83 1.82 20.96
C PHE A 572 -9.26 2.09 21.47
N LEU A 573 -10.14 2.65 20.63
CA LEU A 573 -11.58 2.74 20.92
C LEU A 573 -12.26 1.49 20.37
N LEU A 574 -12.89 0.71 21.25
CA LEU A 574 -13.49 -0.58 20.91
C LEU A 574 -14.93 -0.39 20.40
N LEU A 575 -15.19 -0.77 19.15
CA LEU A 575 -16.46 -0.56 18.46
C LEU A 575 -16.98 -1.86 17.79
N SER A 576 -18.29 -2.08 17.83
CA SER A 576 -18.93 -3.09 16.97
C SER A 576 -18.77 -2.74 15.49
N TYR A 577 -18.54 -3.74 14.63
CA TYR A 577 -18.49 -3.54 13.17
C TYR A 577 -19.80 -2.94 12.63
N GLY A 578 -19.76 -1.70 12.11
CA GLY A 578 -20.94 -0.97 11.63
C GLY A 578 -21.27 -1.13 10.14
N GLY A 579 -20.57 -2.02 9.42
CA GLY A 579 -20.72 -2.20 7.97
C GLY A 579 -19.66 -1.48 7.12
N ARG A 580 -19.97 -1.24 5.85
CA ARG A 580 -19.11 -0.58 4.85
C ARG A 580 -19.60 0.85 4.59
N PRO A 581 -18.76 1.84 4.23
CA PRO A 581 -19.23 3.19 3.91
C PRO A 581 -20.33 3.20 2.83
N VAL A 582 -21.43 3.92 3.07
CA VAL A 582 -22.66 3.77 2.26
C VAL A 582 -22.44 4.08 0.78
N LEU A 583 -21.64 5.10 0.47
CA LEU A 583 -21.25 5.49 -0.90
C LEU A 583 -20.40 4.44 -1.65
N ARG A 584 -19.98 3.36 -0.98
CA ARG A 584 -19.16 2.29 -1.56
C ARG A 584 -19.90 0.96 -1.65
N GLU A 585 -20.81 0.66 -0.72
CA GLU A 585 -21.73 -0.48 -0.87
C GLU A 585 -22.81 -0.17 -1.93
N MET A 586 -23.16 1.11 -2.13
CA MET A 586 -24.11 1.56 -3.14
C MET A 586 -23.55 2.75 -3.93
N LYS A 587 -23.44 2.63 -5.26
CA LYS A 587 -23.05 3.75 -6.15
C LYS A 587 -24.08 4.88 -6.10
N GLU A 588 -25.36 4.52 -6.13
CA GLU A 588 -26.51 5.38 -5.92
C GLU A 588 -27.18 5.01 -4.59
N VAL A 589 -27.36 5.99 -3.71
CA VAL A 589 -28.00 5.75 -2.41
C VAL A 589 -29.51 5.71 -2.59
N ARG A 590 -30.11 4.52 -2.48
CA ARG A 590 -31.56 4.30 -2.64
C ARG A 590 -32.37 5.24 -1.72
N PRO A 591 -33.55 5.75 -2.12
CA PRO A 591 -34.30 6.75 -1.33
C PRO A 591 -34.64 6.31 0.10
N ASP A 592 -34.95 5.04 0.33
CA ASP A 592 -35.20 4.47 1.66
C ASP A 592 -33.95 4.51 2.56
N VAL A 593 -32.75 4.36 1.97
CA VAL A 593 -31.47 4.49 2.66
C VAL A 593 -31.19 5.97 2.97
N VAL A 594 -31.48 6.89 2.05
CA VAL A 594 -31.39 8.35 2.32
C VAL A 594 -32.29 8.76 3.49
N ASP A 595 -33.53 8.27 3.52
CA ASP A 595 -34.45 8.55 4.63
C ASP A 595 -34.00 7.89 5.94
N GLN A 596 -33.48 6.65 5.93
CA GLN A 596 -32.87 6.04 7.11
C GLN A 596 -31.72 6.90 7.68
N ILE A 597 -30.83 7.41 6.83
CA ILE A 597 -29.70 8.25 7.23
C ILE A 597 -30.18 9.54 7.88
N ILE A 598 -31.16 10.21 7.27
CA ILE A 598 -31.76 11.45 7.79
C ILE A 598 -32.51 11.21 9.10
N ILE A 599 -33.22 10.08 9.25
CA ILE A 599 -33.85 9.67 10.51
C ILE A 599 -32.79 9.37 11.58
N GLY A 600 -31.68 8.74 11.21
CA GLY A 600 -30.54 8.51 12.11
C GLY A 600 -29.94 9.80 12.64
N LEU A 601 -29.66 10.77 11.77
CA LEU A 601 -29.12 12.07 12.18
C LEU A 601 -30.10 12.83 13.07
N LYS A 602 -31.40 12.85 12.71
CA LYS A 602 -32.46 13.43 13.55
C LYS A 602 -32.57 12.78 14.93
N ARG A 603 -32.22 11.49 15.08
CA ARG A 603 -32.14 10.83 16.38
C ARG A 603 -30.92 11.29 17.19
N LEU A 604 -29.76 11.55 16.57
CA LEU A 604 -28.63 12.19 17.28
C LEU A 604 -29.03 13.60 17.77
N HIS A 605 -29.73 14.37 16.94
CA HIS A 605 -30.23 15.70 17.26
C HIS A 605 -31.25 15.69 18.42
N GLN A 606 -32.09 14.65 18.53
CA GLN A 606 -32.98 14.44 19.68
C GLN A 606 -32.21 14.26 21.01
N TYR A 607 -30.99 13.75 20.97
CA TYR A 607 -30.08 13.63 22.12
C TYR A 607 -29.19 14.87 22.29
N ARG A 608 -29.50 15.97 21.60
CA ARG A 608 -28.77 17.26 21.58
C ARG A 608 -27.37 17.22 20.99
N ILE A 609 -26.96 16.14 20.33
CA ILE A 609 -25.67 16.09 19.66
C ILE A 609 -25.80 16.69 18.26
N LEU A 610 -24.92 17.64 17.93
CA LEU A 610 -24.64 18.10 16.58
C LEU A 610 -23.34 17.44 16.12
N HIS A 611 -23.29 16.89 14.91
CA HIS A 611 -22.15 16.06 14.49
C HIS A 611 -20.93 16.89 14.06
N HIS A 612 -21.17 18.11 13.55
CA HIS A 612 -20.23 19.02 12.88
C HIS A 612 -19.52 18.48 11.63
N ASP A 613 -19.57 17.17 11.40
CA ASP A 613 -19.07 16.47 10.21
C ASP A 613 -20.08 15.43 9.72
N ALA A 614 -21.36 15.81 9.63
CA ALA A 614 -22.45 14.98 9.09
C ALA A 614 -22.29 14.79 7.57
N GLU A 615 -21.35 13.94 7.17
CA GLU A 615 -21.04 13.62 5.78
C GLU A 615 -21.35 12.16 5.43
N PRO A 616 -21.72 11.83 4.17
CA PRO A 616 -21.96 10.45 3.75
C PRO A 616 -20.74 9.50 3.88
N ARG A 617 -19.52 10.03 4.07
CA ARG A 617 -18.34 9.23 4.41
C ARG A 617 -18.36 8.68 5.84
N ASN A 618 -19.07 9.36 6.75
CA ASN A 618 -19.22 9.02 8.16
C ASN A 618 -20.49 8.19 8.41
N VAL A 619 -21.09 7.66 7.34
CA VAL A 619 -22.22 6.74 7.36
C VAL A 619 -21.77 5.38 6.86
N LEU A 620 -21.83 4.37 7.74
CA LEU A 620 -21.68 2.97 7.38
C LEU A 620 -23.05 2.35 7.11
N TYR A 621 -23.09 1.38 6.21
CA TYR A 621 -24.24 0.53 5.92
C TYR A 621 -23.85 -0.92 6.18
N ASP A 622 -24.55 -1.57 7.13
CA ASP A 622 -24.43 -2.99 7.36
C ASP A 622 -25.48 -3.76 6.55
N ARG A 623 -24.98 -4.54 5.59
CA ARG A 623 -25.77 -5.40 4.70
C ARG A 623 -26.42 -6.59 5.41
N SER A 624 -25.92 -7.00 6.59
CA SER A 624 -26.48 -8.13 7.34
C SER A 624 -27.73 -7.76 8.14
N SER A 625 -27.79 -6.58 8.75
CA SER A 625 -28.98 -6.05 9.43
C SER A 625 -29.83 -5.07 8.59
N GLY A 626 -29.31 -4.60 7.45
CA GLY A 626 -29.97 -3.67 6.55
C GLY A 626 -30.03 -2.22 7.07
N ARG A 627 -29.09 -1.82 7.92
CA ARG A 627 -29.11 -0.57 8.71
C ARG A 627 -27.99 0.38 8.37
N CYS A 628 -28.28 1.67 8.49
CA CYS A 628 -27.27 2.74 8.46
C CYS A 628 -26.78 3.06 9.89
N MET A 629 -25.48 3.30 10.06
CA MET A 629 -24.88 3.75 11.33
C MET A 629 -23.94 4.94 11.14
N TRP A 630 -24.06 5.93 12.02
CA TRP A 630 -23.18 7.09 12.11
C TRP A 630 -21.91 6.77 12.91
N VAL A 631 -20.76 7.27 12.44
CA VAL A 631 -19.43 7.06 13.04
C VAL A 631 -18.60 8.36 13.05
N ASP A 632 -17.46 8.32 13.75
CA ASP A 632 -16.53 9.45 13.91
C ASP A 632 -17.12 10.67 14.65
N LEU A 633 -17.60 10.44 15.87
CA LEU A 633 -18.14 11.48 16.76
C LEU A 633 -17.03 12.39 17.38
N MET A 634 -15.82 12.41 16.80
CA MET A 634 -14.66 13.17 17.29
C MET A 634 -14.79 14.69 17.18
N LEU A 635 -15.70 15.19 16.34
CA LEU A 635 -16.04 16.60 16.19
C LEU A 635 -17.43 16.95 16.74
N ALA A 636 -18.17 15.98 17.26
CA ALA A 636 -19.55 16.17 17.71
C ALA A 636 -19.61 16.96 19.03
N GLU A 637 -20.60 17.84 19.18
CA GLU A 637 -20.79 18.67 20.38
C GLU A 637 -22.20 18.50 20.96
N ILE A 638 -22.33 18.51 22.29
CA ILE A 638 -23.61 18.47 23.00
C ILE A 638 -24.14 19.90 23.11
N HIS A 639 -25.06 20.26 22.22
CA HIS A 639 -25.66 21.58 22.16
C HIS A 639 -26.78 21.74 23.20
N ASP A 640 -26.41 22.20 24.39
CA ASP A 640 -27.38 22.62 25.39
C ASP A 640 -28.13 23.89 24.95
N ARG A 641 -29.43 23.92 25.26
CA ARG A 641 -30.22 25.16 25.14
C ARG A 641 -29.69 26.17 26.15
N GLN A 642 -29.45 27.40 25.72
CA GLN A 642 -29.35 28.51 26.67
C GLN A 642 -30.57 28.47 27.62
N PRO A 643 -30.37 28.62 28.94
CA PRO A 643 -31.49 28.64 29.87
C PRO A 643 -32.44 29.77 29.46
N LEU A 644 -33.73 29.45 29.33
CA LEU A 644 -34.77 30.42 28.99
C LEU A 644 -34.70 31.56 30.01
N GLY A 645 -34.23 32.74 29.56
CA GLY A 645 -33.94 33.86 30.45
C GLY A 645 -35.15 34.19 31.31
N SER A 646 -34.93 34.30 32.64
CA SER A 646 -35.98 34.32 33.66
C SER A 646 -37.20 35.12 33.22
N ILE A 647 -38.33 34.44 33.12
CA ILE A 647 -39.62 35.07 32.84
C ILE A 647 -40.05 35.82 34.11
N ASN A 648 -39.50 37.03 34.27
CA ASN A 648 -39.92 37.94 35.33
C ASN A 648 -41.34 38.41 35.02
N CYS A 649 -42.31 37.67 35.54
CA CYS A 649 -43.74 37.97 35.53
C CYS A 649 -44.06 39.21 36.39
N ASN A 650 -43.53 40.38 36.03
CA ASN A 650 -44.06 41.71 36.36
C ASN A 650 -43.23 42.86 35.73
N ARG A 651 -43.66 43.35 34.55
CA ARG A 651 -43.66 44.79 34.27
C ARG A 651 -44.65 45.14 33.16
N GLN A 652 -45.32 46.27 33.33
CA GLN A 652 -46.53 46.65 32.58
C GLN A 652 -46.25 47.09 31.13
N SER A 653 -47.32 47.14 30.34
CA SER A 653 -47.33 47.41 28.91
C SER A 653 -46.63 48.71 28.50
N ARG A 654 -45.54 48.58 27.74
CA ARG A 654 -45.09 49.61 26.79
C ARG A 654 -44.81 48.97 25.43
N LYS A 655 -45.31 49.59 24.36
CA LYS A 655 -45.22 49.11 22.98
C LYS A 655 -43.76 48.87 22.57
N ARG A 656 -43.33 47.61 22.47
CA ARG A 656 -42.10 47.28 21.73
C ARG A 656 -42.41 47.30 20.24
N LYS A 657 -41.64 48.07 19.47
CA LYS A 657 -41.61 47.95 18.01
C LYS A 657 -41.24 46.50 17.64
N SER A 658 -41.69 46.04 16.46
CA SER A 658 -41.12 44.85 15.85
C SER A 658 -39.64 45.12 15.57
N VAL A 659 -38.77 44.63 16.46
CA VAL A 659 -37.39 44.34 16.11
C VAL A 659 -37.45 42.95 15.52
N THR A 660 -37.22 42.84 14.21
CA THR A 660 -37.04 41.57 13.53
C THR A 660 -35.86 40.86 14.19
N GLY A 661 -36.18 39.88 15.04
CA GLY A 661 -35.18 39.00 15.62
C GLY A 661 -34.43 38.35 14.46
N LYS A 662 -33.13 38.59 14.36
CA LYS A 662 -32.28 37.82 13.44
C LYS A 662 -32.46 36.37 13.84
N HIS A 663 -33.13 35.60 12.97
CA HIS A 663 -33.30 34.17 13.19
C HIS A 663 -31.89 33.59 13.25
N VAL A 664 -31.47 33.15 14.43
CA VAL A 664 -30.29 32.30 14.52
C VAL A 664 -30.66 31.04 13.74
N PRO A 665 -29.86 30.62 12.75
CA PRO A 665 -30.12 29.36 12.06
C PRO A 665 -30.17 28.22 13.07
N ASP A 666 -31.15 27.34 12.93
CA ASP A 666 -31.19 26.14 13.76
C ASP A 666 -30.12 25.18 13.25
N ALA A 667 -28.98 25.12 13.94
CA ALA A 667 -27.79 24.40 13.48
C ALA A 667 -28.08 22.91 13.19
N PHE A 668 -29.04 22.31 13.90
CA PHE A 668 -29.55 20.97 13.63
C PHE A 668 -30.23 20.88 12.26
N SER A 669 -31.15 21.81 11.94
CA SER A 669 -31.78 21.90 10.61
C SER A 669 -30.77 22.19 9.49
N ASP A 670 -29.80 23.08 9.72
CA ASP A 670 -28.72 23.38 8.76
C ASP A 670 -27.86 22.14 8.46
N GLU A 671 -27.52 21.33 9.47
CA GLU A 671 -26.74 20.10 9.32
C GLU A 671 -27.52 19.04 8.51
N VAL A 672 -28.81 18.84 8.81
CA VAL A 672 -29.69 17.95 8.01
C VAL A 672 -29.79 18.43 6.56
N GLN A 673 -29.94 19.74 6.34
CA GLN A 673 -30.08 20.30 5.00
C GLN A 673 -28.75 20.21 4.20
N SER A 674 -27.61 20.44 4.84
CA SER A 674 -26.28 20.25 4.23
C SER A 674 -26.05 18.81 3.80
N LEU A 675 -26.35 17.84 4.68
CA LEU A 675 -26.26 16.42 4.35
C LEU A 675 -27.20 16.04 3.20
N ARG A 676 -28.47 16.46 3.27
CA ARG A 676 -29.47 16.15 2.24
C ARG A 676 -29.07 16.70 0.87
N ALA A 677 -28.51 17.91 0.81
CA ALA A 677 -27.98 18.49 -0.43
C ALA A 677 -26.80 17.68 -1.00
N ARG A 678 -25.88 17.20 -0.15
CA ARG A 678 -24.73 16.36 -0.56
C ARG A 678 -25.17 14.98 -1.07
N LEU A 679 -26.19 14.38 -0.46
CA LEU A 679 -26.78 13.11 -0.92
C LEU A 679 -27.52 13.28 -2.25
N ILE A 680 -28.36 14.33 -2.38
CA ILE A 680 -29.14 14.56 -3.61
C ILE A 680 -28.27 14.97 -4.79
N LYS A 681 -27.24 15.82 -4.60
CA LYS A 681 -26.37 16.23 -5.73
C LYS A 681 -25.65 15.04 -6.38
N ARG A 682 -25.39 13.95 -5.63
CA ARG A 682 -24.79 12.72 -6.17
C ARG A 682 -25.80 11.74 -6.80
N LEU A 683 -27.08 12.12 -6.86
CA LEU A 683 -28.13 11.41 -7.59
C LEU A 683 -28.52 12.12 -8.91
N SER A 684 -27.85 13.23 -9.26
CA SER A 684 -28.17 14.04 -10.45
C SER A 684 -27.04 14.17 -11.48
N ASP A 685 -25.82 13.75 -11.14
CA ASP A 685 -24.62 13.94 -11.98
C ASP A 685 -24.37 12.67 -12.85
N GLU A 686 -25.27 12.36 -13.80
CA GLU A 686 -25.07 11.23 -14.75
C GLU A 686 -24.09 11.58 -15.90
N ASP A 687 -23.93 12.87 -16.24
CA ASP A 687 -23.38 13.31 -17.53
C ASP A 687 -21.99 14.00 -17.48
N VAL A 688 -21.06 13.55 -16.62
CA VAL A 688 -19.61 13.92 -16.71
C VAL A 688 -18.64 12.76 -16.45
N TYR A 689 -18.92 11.57 -17.00
CA TYR A 689 -18.01 10.42 -16.93
C TYR A 689 -16.88 10.49 -17.98
N SER A 690 -15.85 11.31 -17.69
CA SER A 690 -14.50 11.17 -18.30
C SER A 690 -13.43 11.89 -17.47
N HIS A 691 -13.49 13.22 -17.36
CA HIS A 691 -12.34 14.04 -16.95
C HIS A 691 -12.23 14.43 -15.47
N LEU A 692 -13.22 14.14 -14.62
CA LEU A 692 -13.21 14.57 -13.20
C LEU A 692 -12.59 13.56 -12.20
N TRP A 693 -11.97 12.48 -12.67
CA TRP A 693 -11.30 11.50 -11.80
C TRP A 693 -10.01 12.00 -11.11
N LYS A 694 -9.51 13.20 -11.43
CA LYS A 694 -8.25 13.75 -10.88
C LYS A 694 -8.38 14.64 -9.64
N THR A 695 -9.59 15.08 -9.24
CA THR A 695 -9.75 16.10 -8.17
C THR A 695 -10.47 15.61 -6.90
N ALA A 696 -10.98 14.38 -6.87
CA ALA A 696 -11.75 13.85 -5.73
C ALA A 696 -10.91 13.33 -4.54
N VAL A 697 -9.57 13.43 -4.59
CA VAL A 697 -8.64 12.91 -3.56
C VAL A 697 -8.18 13.98 -2.55
N LEU A 698 -8.45 15.27 -2.81
CA LEU A 698 -7.86 16.41 -2.07
C LEU A 698 -8.56 16.78 -0.73
N LEU A 699 -9.31 15.86 -0.12
CA LEU A 699 -9.98 16.06 1.19
C LEU A 699 -9.92 14.82 2.10
N TRP A 700 -8.77 14.15 2.17
CA TRP A 700 -8.39 13.17 3.21
C TRP A 700 -7.01 13.54 3.78
#